data_AF-A0AAD2K678-F1
#
_entry.id   AF-A0AAD2K678-F1
#
_cell.length_a   1.000
_cell.length_b   1.000
_cell.length_c   1.000
_cell.angle_alpha   90.00
_cell.angle_beta   90.00
_cell.angle_gamma   90.00
#
_symmetry.space_group_name_H-M   'P 1'
#
loop_
_entity.id
_entity.type
_entity.pdbx_description
1 polymer ?
#
loop_
_entity_poly.entity_id
_entity_poly.type
_entity_poly.pdbx_seq_one_letter_code
_entity_poly.pdbx_strand_id
1 'polypeptide(L)'
;MPLQKGGMPRLFALVLTLGLTAFLLSCKTRQQPPSHARSTKRPVPAQCAAILASQSPAASYPAHRQQSDRYVRGTRPVLLRNATLWTGRDEGREVVRGASVLLDRGLVVAVLAEIPDAARLAETWGLPAGLLDVVDVHGKWVTPGMVDAHSHLGVRSAPQLVGASDTNSVKAPILPWLRSVDGLNTHDDAYRLTMSGGVTTVQVLPGSANNIGGQAFLMKLRPTAERSTSSMLLEPPANLHINDTNLDSRPRWRHMKHACGENPMRLYSQTRMDASWNFRQAYNEARKIRDAQDAFCAAAEQGLWDGETAFPESLQWESLVDVLRGLVKISTHCYEPVDLDSLIRLSNEFKFPIASIHHSTGTYLVPDLLKKAWGGPPTIAVFASDYRPKRETYRTSEFGARILADNNLTVVIKSDHFVTDSRFLMFEAQQAYYFGLSGALTLSAVTTKAAASLGVEWRVGTIAEGRPGYDADIVVWDSHPLVLGAIPEQVYIDGIPQIDTPFLSPKSEALQQAPKTPNWDKETAETLASDGLPPLEGRLTSGPVKFIGVKSLWRKDANGTWAEHVAGDESSFSVIVEDGKVVSQCSSACALDAETVVDLEGGSLAPGLTSFGSYLGLSEIELEPSTMDGWVFDELSPDAPPPRVLGHAVVRAVDGLQFGGRHALLAYRAGVTMGITAPMGDFTRGLGVAFDLGAGNAVDAGAVVQAETALHVEVTLSSGLSVSTQIAALRRSLRRGDGPWARVRQGEIPLVVVVHSADVMATLLDLKREIEERTGRVLRMTFAGALEAHLLAKEIAQAGVSVVIAPGKPFPAMFEMRRSIPGPPLTQDSSFTILLKHGVNVGIGIEQVYLARSARFDMSMTQVNSAGVIDRATALAMASTNVDRALGLEAERRTEELVAYRGGGLFDMASKVVAVVSERRGAVVQF
;
A
#
# COMPACT_ATOMS: atom_id res chain seq x y z
N MET A 1 -43.92 8.37 -45.40
CA MET A 1 -44.65 9.53 -45.95
C MET A 1 -43.85 10.79 -45.59
N PRO A 2 -43.12 11.39 -46.54
CA PRO A 2 -42.26 12.56 -46.36
C PRO A 2 -42.91 13.85 -46.90
N LEU A 3 -42.25 15.01 -46.73
CA LEU A 3 -42.12 16.16 -47.67
C LEU A 3 -41.36 17.30 -46.93
N GLN A 4 -40.11 17.67 -47.27
CA GLN A 4 -39.64 18.55 -48.38
C GLN A 4 -40.01 20.03 -48.18
N LYS A 5 -39.22 21.09 -48.48
CA LYS A 5 -38.04 21.45 -49.32
C LYS A 5 -37.57 22.84 -48.77
N GLY A 6 -36.35 23.39 -48.89
CA GLY A 6 -35.33 23.38 -49.94
C GLY A 6 -35.35 24.71 -50.73
N GLY A 7 -34.27 25.51 -50.73
CA GLY A 7 -34.02 26.55 -51.77
C GLY A 7 -33.21 27.81 -51.38
N MET A 8 -31.91 27.82 -51.71
CA MET A 8 -31.09 29.01 -52.10
C MET A 8 -31.31 29.26 -53.63
N PRO A 9 -30.96 30.41 -54.29
CA PRO A 9 -29.57 30.95 -54.35
C PRO A 9 -29.32 32.47 -54.71
N ARG A 10 -28.07 32.91 -54.46
CA ARG A 10 -27.09 33.75 -55.23
C ARG A 10 -27.42 35.06 -56.03
N LEU A 11 -26.62 36.11 -55.70
CA LEU A 11 -25.74 37.03 -56.49
C LEU A 11 -26.22 38.28 -57.31
N PHE A 12 -25.26 39.24 -57.40
CA PHE A 12 -25.00 40.41 -58.30
C PHE A 12 -25.46 41.83 -57.82
N ALA A 13 -24.52 42.72 -57.43
CA ALA A 13 -23.78 43.78 -58.19
C ALA A 13 -24.57 45.12 -58.29
N LEU A 14 -24.14 46.34 -57.92
CA LEU A 14 -22.96 47.21 -58.16
C LEU A 14 -23.52 48.57 -58.69
N VAL A 15 -22.73 49.66 -58.67
CA VAL A 15 -22.95 51.07 -59.13
C VAL A 15 -23.14 52.05 -57.96
N LEU A 16 -22.27 53.02 -57.57
CA LEU A 16 -21.24 53.91 -58.17
C LEU A 16 -21.79 55.31 -58.52
N THR A 17 -21.07 56.36 -58.06
CA THR A 17 -20.93 57.78 -58.52
C THR A 17 -21.05 58.81 -57.38
N LEU A 18 -20.50 60.04 -57.42
CA LEU A 18 -19.21 60.69 -57.76
C LEU A 18 -19.44 62.23 -57.64
N GLY A 19 -18.42 63.02 -57.25
CA GLY A 19 -18.30 64.47 -57.57
C GLY A 19 -18.11 65.43 -56.38
N LEU A 20 -16.90 65.94 -56.08
CA LEU A 20 -16.18 67.16 -56.59
C LEU A 20 -16.72 68.50 -55.99
N THR A 21 -16.01 69.57 -55.59
CA THR A 21 -14.58 70.03 -55.41
C THR A 21 -14.62 71.54 -55.04
N ALA A 22 -13.65 72.07 -54.27
CA ALA A 22 -13.02 73.43 -54.39
C ALA A 22 -11.93 73.61 -53.28
N PHE A 23 -10.60 73.75 -53.51
CA PHE A 23 -9.75 74.89 -54.00
C PHE A 23 -9.82 76.15 -53.08
N LEU A 24 -8.78 76.72 -52.43
CA LEU A 24 -7.42 77.16 -52.85
C LEU A 24 -6.46 77.55 -51.68
N LEU A 25 -5.17 77.22 -51.88
CA LEU A 25 -3.86 77.91 -51.65
C LEU A 25 -3.32 78.53 -50.32
N SER A 26 -2.01 78.24 -50.15
CA SER A 26 -0.85 79.02 -49.62
C SER A 26 -0.55 79.08 -48.11
N CYS A 27 0.51 78.40 -47.65
CA CYS A 27 1.88 78.93 -47.59
C CYS A 27 2.86 77.90 -46.95
N LYS A 28 4.02 77.68 -47.58
CA LYS A 28 5.14 76.89 -47.03
C LYS A 28 5.99 77.77 -46.10
N THR A 29 6.24 77.34 -44.86
CA THR A 29 7.53 77.57 -44.19
C THR A 29 7.83 76.45 -43.17
N ARG A 30 9.01 75.85 -43.33
CA ARG A 30 9.82 75.02 -42.41
C ARG A 30 9.08 74.24 -41.30
N GLN A 31 8.80 72.97 -41.55
CA GLN A 31 8.75 71.96 -40.48
C GLN A 31 10.18 71.44 -40.23
N GLN A 32 10.61 71.56 -38.96
CA GLN A 32 11.67 70.74 -38.40
C GLN A 32 11.36 69.25 -38.63
N PRO A 33 12.36 68.38 -38.82
CA PRO A 33 12.09 66.94 -38.82
C PRO A 33 11.43 66.60 -37.47
N PRO A 34 10.36 65.77 -37.47
CA PRO A 34 9.84 65.27 -36.21
C PRO A 34 11.00 64.55 -35.51
N SER A 35 11.34 65.06 -34.32
CA SER A 35 12.17 64.40 -33.35
C SER A 35 11.81 62.92 -33.31
N HIS A 36 12.82 62.05 -33.41
CA HIS A 36 12.69 60.62 -33.14
C HIS A 36 11.66 60.39 -32.04
N ALA A 37 10.54 59.76 -32.40
CA ALA A 37 9.62 59.23 -31.43
C ALA A 37 10.46 58.38 -30.48
N ARG A 38 10.55 58.81 -29.22
CA ARG A 38 11.03 57.94 -28.14
C ARG A 38 10.22 56.65 -28.28
N SER A 39 10.88 55.58 -28.69
CA SER A 39 10.41 54.22 -28.49
C SER A 39 10.16 54.08 -27.00
N THR A 40 8.92 54.33 -26.58
CA THR A 40 8.44 53.89 -25.28
C THR A 40 8.37 52.39 -25.39
N LYS A 41 9.46 51.70 -25.00
CA LYS A 41 9.48 50.25 -24.83
C LYS A 41 8.21 49.87 -24.07
N ARG A 42 7.29 49.17 -24.74
CA ARG A 42 6.10 48.63 -24.08
C ARG A 42 6.57 47.63 -23.02
N PRO A 43 5.94 47.58 -21.84
CA PRO A 43 6.39 46.67 -20.78
C PRO A 43 6.31 45.24 -21.28
N VAL A 44 7.38 44.47 -21.04
CA VAL A 44 7.43 43.03 -21.32
C VAL A 44 6.26 42.36 -20.60
N PRO A 45 5.49 41.46 -21.27
CA PRO A 45 4.38 40.77 -20.63
C PRO A 45 4.82 40.05 -19.35
N ALA A 46 3.99 40.10 -18.30
CA ALA A 46 4.30 39.52 -16.99
C ALA A 46 4.64 38.02 -17.07
N GLN A 47 4.06 37.31 -18.04
CA GLN A 47 4.34 35.91 -18.36
C GLN A 47 5.82 35.68 -18.69
N CYS A 48 6.46 36.58 -19.42
CA CYS A 48 7.88 36.48 -19.78
C CYS A 48 8.78 36.68 -18.55
N ALA A 49 8.43 37.61 -17.67
CA ALA A 49 9.12 37.79 -16.40
C ALA A 49 8.99 36.54 -15.50
N ALA A 50 7.80 35.92 -15.46
CA ALA A 50 7.58 34.68 -14.72
C ALA A 50 8.39 33.50 -15.26
N ILE A 51 8.49 33.36 -16.59
CA ILE A 51 9.33 32.33 -17.22
C ILE A 51 10.81 32.53 -16.87
N LEU A 52 11.33 33.75 -16.97
CA LEU A 52 12.73 34.04 -16.65
C LEU A 52 13.03 33.83 -15.15
N ALA A 53 12.10 34.21 -14.27
CA ALA A 53 12.22 33.95 -12.84
C ALA A 53 12.24 32.45 -12.52
N SER A 54 11.46 31.64 -13.26
CA SER A 54 11.40 30.18 -13.10
C SER A 54 12.70 29.45 -13.48
N GLN A 55 13.55 30.10 -14.30
CA GLN A 55 14.85 29.58 -14.74
C GLN A 55 16.00 29.90 -13.76
N SER A 56 15.75 30.70 -12.71
CA SER A 56 16.78 31.07 -11.73
C SER A 56 16.95 29.96 -10.67
N PRO A 57 18.15 29.39 -10.48
CA PRO A 57 18.43 28.42 -9.41
C PRO A 57 18.28 29.01 -8.00
N ALA A 58 18.18 30.34 -7.89
CA ALA A 58 18.18 31.11 -6.65
C ALA A 58 16.77 31.24 -6.03
N ALA A 59 15.96 30.21 -6.14
CA ALA A 59 14.75 30.10 -5.36
C ALA A 59 15.12 29.85 -3.88
N SER A 60 15.37 30.90 -3.13
CA SER A 60 15.51 30.79 -1.68
C SER A 60 14.14 30.46 -1.07
N TYR A 61 14.05 29.33 -0.39
CA TYR A 61 12.99 29.11 0.60
C TYR A 61 12.99 30.29 1.60
N PRO A 62 11.86 30.60 2.25
CA PRO A 62 11.80 31.72 3.18
C PRO A 62 12.87 31.50 4.22
N ALA A 63 13.67 32.53 4.45
CA ALA A 63 14.69 32.44 5.49
C ALA A 63 14.02 32.07 6.83
N HIS A 64 12.83 32.62 7.15
CA HIS A 64 12.16 32.42 8.45
C HIS A 64 10.65 32.21 8.31
N ARG A 65 10.12 31.19 8.99
CA ARG A 65 8.68 31.01 9.26
C ARG A 65 8.45 31.23 10.75
N GLN A 66 7.63 32.21 11.08
CA GLN A 66 7.19 32.46 12.46
C GLN A 66 5.88 31.76 12.79
N GLN A 67 5.19 31.25 11.77
CA GLN A 67 3.89 30.61 11.85
C GLN A 67 3.68 29.78 10.59
N SER A 68 2.98 28.66 10.72
CA SER A 68 2.50 27.87 9.59
C SER A 68 1.35 28.60 8.87
N ASP A 69 1.39 28.60 7.54
CA ASP A 69 0.28 28.98 6.67
C ASP A 69 -0.99 28.16 6.92
N ARG A 70 -0.85 27.00 7.57
CA ARG A 70 -1.94 26.12 7.99
C ARG A 70 -2.31 26.24 9.47
N TYR A 71 -1.76 27.23 10.19
CA TYR A 71 -2.05 27.42 11.61
C TYR A 71 -3.52 27.74 11.86
N VAL A 72 -4.14 26.96 12.74
CA VAL A 72 -5.48 27.24 13.24
C VAL A 72 -5.38 28.19 14.43
N ARG A 73 -5.98 29.38 14.31
CA ARG A 73 -5.97 30.37 15.38
C ARG A 73 -6.58 29.80 16.66
N GLY A 74 -5.86 29.90 17.76
CA GLY A 74 -6.28 29.38 19.06
C GLY A 74 -5.77 27.98 19.38
N THR A 75 -5.08 27.31 18.45
CA THR A 75 -4.30 26.11 18.78
C THR A 75 -3.26 26.47 19.83
N ARG A 76 -3.28 25.72 20.94
CA ARG A 76 -2.37 25.89 22.07
C ARG A 76 -0.98 25.35 21.72
N PRO A 77 0.09 25.98 22.23
CA PRO A 77 1.41 25.38 22.16
C PRO A 77 1.46 24.09 22.98
N VAL A 78 2.20 23.10 22.49
CA VAL A 78 2.39 21.80 23.13
C VAL A 78 3.87 21.54 23.36
N LEU A 79 4.24 21.21 24.60
CA LEU A 79 5.57 20.72 24.94
C LEU A 79 5.51 19.20 25.14
N LEU A 80 6.05 18.44 24.20
CA LEU A 80 6.35 17.02 24.39
C LEU A 80 7.65 16.93 25.18
N ARG A 81 7.66 16.31 26.37
CA ARG A 81 8.88 16.17 27.19
C ARG A 81 9.26 14.71 27.40
N ASN A 82 10.55 14.47 27.64
CA ASN A 82 11.12 13.16 27.92
C ASN A 82 10.93 12.16 26.76
N ALA A 83 11.25 12.57 25.52
CA ALA A 83 11.16 11.73 24.33
C ALA A 83 12.47 10.99 24.02
N THR A 84 12.36 9.80 23.44
CA THR A 84 13.43 9.22 22.60
C THR A 84 13.16 9.68 21.16
N LEU A 85 13.74 10.82 20.79
CA LEU A 85 13.45 11.53 19.56
C LEU A 85 14.33 11.05 18.41
N TRP A 86 13.72 10.49 17.37
CA TRP A 86 14.36 10.31 16.06
C TRP A 86 14.07 11.55 15.21
N THR A 87 15.09 12.31 14.83
CA THR A 87 14.90 13.64 14.22
C THR A 87 14.73 13.60 12.70
N GLY A 88 15.26 12.56 12.04
CA GLY A 88 15.40 12.49 10.59
C GLY A 88 16.64 13.22 10.03
N ARG A 89 17.44 13.88 10.88
CA ARG A 89 18.73 14.47 10.46
C ARG A 89 19.84 13.41 10.39
N ASP A 90 21.00 13.80 9.87
CA ASP A 90 22.18 12.93 9.68
C ASP A 90 21.81 11.63 8.93
N GLU A 91 21.14 11.76 7.79
CA GLU A 91 20.66 10.64 6.98
C GLU A 91 19.76 9.64 7.76
N GLY A 92 19.07 10.14 8.80
CA GLY A 92 18.19 9.36 9.66
C GLY A 92 18.91 8.62 10.79
N ARG A 93 20.15 8.99 11.14
CA ARG A 93 20.91 8.37 12.23
C ARG A 93 20.77 9.08 13.57
N GLU A 94 20.35 10.34 13.58
CA GLU A 94 20.29 11.11 14.82
C GLU A 94 19.11 10.69 15.71
N VAL A 95 19.44 10.23 16.92
CA VAL A 95 18.49 9.93 18.00
C VAL A 95 18.91 10.70 19.25
N VAL A 96 17.99 11.50 19.79
CA VAL A 96 18.20 12.31 21.01
C VAL A 96 17.33 11.73 22.13
N ARG A 97 17.96 11.25 23.21
CA ARG A 97 17.25 10.70 24.38
C ARG A 97 16.96 11.80 25.41
N GLY A 98 15.82 11.71 26.08
CA GLY A 98 15.39 12.70 27.08
C GLY A 98 15.00 14.06 26.48
N ALA A 99 14.75 14.10 25.17
CA ALA A 99 14.50 15.33 24.45
C ALA A 99 13.13 15.94 24.80
N SER A 100 13.02 17.27 24.63
CA SER A 100 11.74 17.97 24.65
C SER A 100 11.52 18.72 23.33
N VAL A 101 10.31 18.65 22.80
CA VAL A 101 9.92 19.26 21.52
C VAL A 101 8.78 20.25 21.76
N LEU A 102 9.00 21.52 21.45
CA LEU A 102 7.98 22.56 21.55
C LEU A 102 7.32 22.76 20.18
N LEU A 103 6.00 22.57 20.16
CA LEU A 103 5.14 22.81 19.02
C LEU A 103 4.38 24.12 19.28
N ASP A 104 4.53 25.10 18.41
CA ASP A 104 3.74 26.34 18.48
C ASP A 104 3.45 26.86 17.07
N ARG A 105 2.28 27.49 16.91
CA ARG A 105 1.87 28.09 15.63
C ARG A 105 1.93 27.15 14.43
N GLY A 106 1.72 25.86 14.67
CA GLY A 106 1.80 24.78 13.68
C GLY A 106 3.22 24.43 13.22
N LEU A 107 4.25 24.84 13.97
CA LEU A 107 5.66 24.59 13.68
C LEU A 107 6.36 23.91 14.86
N VAL A 108 7.44 23.18 14.56
CA VAL A 108 8.45 22.79 15.55
C VAL A 108 9.32 24.02 15.81
N VAL A 109 9.18 24.63 16.99
CA VAL A 109 9.87 25.88 17.33
C VAL A 109 11.11 25.69 18.20
N ALA A 110 11.24 24.55 18.87
CA ALA A 110 12.44 24.18 19.62
C ALA A 110 12.58 22.66 19.76
N VAL A 111 13.82 22.18 19.73
CA VAL A 111 14.20 20.80 20.12
C VAL A 111 15.30 20.92 21.17
N LEU A 112 14.97 20.55 22.40
CA LEU A 112 15.84 20.69 23.57
C LEU A 112 16.35 19.31 23.99
N ALA A 113 17.65 19.20 24.27
CA ALA A 113 18.28 17.95 24.71
C ALA A 113 17.98 17.58 26.18
N GLU A 114 17.35 18.49 26.93
CA GLU A 114 17.00 18.30 28.34
C GLU A 114 15.53 18.66 28.58
N ILE A 115 15.00 18.28 29.74
CA ILE A 115 13.64 18.60 30.18
C ILE A 115 13.65 20.00 30.80
N PRO A 116 13.09 21.03 30.14
CA PRO A 116 13.07 22.38 30.68
C PRO A 116 12.04 22.52 31.81
N ASP A 117 12.26 23.47 32.72
CA ASP A 117 11.16 23.99 33.55
C ASP A 117 10.13 24.66 32.64
N ALA A 118 8.89 24.14 32.65
CA ALA A 118 7.85 24.59 31.73
C ALA A 118 7.44 26.05 31.94
N ALA A 119 7.50 26.57 33.17
CA ALA A 119 7.18 27.97 33.46
C ALA A 119 8.26 28.90 32.90
N ARG A 120 9.53 28.52 33.08
CA ARG A 120 10.67 29.24 32.50
C ARG A 120 10.68 29.18 30.97
N LEU A 121 10.29 28.05 30.38
CA LEU A 121 10.14 27.91 28.93
C LEU A 121 9.03 28.83 28.41
N ALA A 122 7.87 28.84 29.06
CA ALA A 122 6.76 29.71 28.68
C ALA A 122 7.18 31.19 28.73
N GLU A 123 7.91 31.62 29.76
CA GLU A 123 8.48 32.96 29.84
C GLU A 123 9.47 33.24 28.70
N THR A 124 10.41 32.32 28.44
CA THR A 124 11.46 32.49 27.43
C THR A 124 10.89 32.59 26.00
N TRP A 125 9.79 31.89 25.71
CA TRP A 125 9.10 31.93 24.40
C TRP A 125 7.92 32.91 24.37
N GLY A 126 7.71 33.71 25.42
CA GLY A 126 6.63 34.71 25.49
C GLY A 126 5.23 34.11 25.40
N LEU A 127 5.06 32.86 25.84
CA LEU A 127 3.78 32.16 25.86
C LEU A 127 2.96 32.66 27.06
N PRO A 128 1.66 32.96 26.90
CA PRO A 128 0.84 33.38 28.03
C PRO A 128 0.76 32.28 29.10
N ALA A 129 0.84 32.68 30.37
CA ALA A 129 0.80 31.77 31.50
C ALA A 129 -0.47 30.89 31.46
N GLY A 130 -0.30 29.57 31.59
CA GLY A 130 -1.39 28.59 31.57
C GLY A 130 -1.89 28.16 30.18
N LEU A 131 -1.24 28.58 29.09
CA LEU A 131 -1.60 28.15 27.72
C LEU A 131 -0.71 27.06 27.12
N LEU A 132 0.38 26.68 27.80
CA LEU A 132 1.27 25.60 27.35
C LEU A 132 0.74 24.25 27.84
N ASP A 133 0.34 23.39 26.90
CA ASP A 133 -0.04 22.01 27.21
C ASP A 133 1.24 21.16 27.29
N VAL A 134 1.56 20.65 28.48
CA VAL A 134 2.75 19.82 28.70
C VAL A 134 2.36 18.35 28.68
N VAL A 135 2.95 17.59 27.77
CA VAL A 135 2.73 16.15 27.61
C VAL A 135 4.02 15.41 27.89
N ASP A 136 4.06 14.63 28.97
CA ASP A 136 5.16 13.72 29.24
C ASP A 136 4.99 12.45 28.41
N VAL A 137 5.94 12.16 27.53
CA VAL A 137 5.88 10.93 26.72
C VAL A 137 6.68 9.79 27.36
N HIS A 138 7.19 9.95 28.58
CA HIS A 138 7.74 8.86 29.40
C HIS A 138 8.83 8.01 28.72
N GLY A 139 9.73 8.64 27.98
CA GLY A 139 10.82 7.99 27.25
C GLY A 139 10.42 7.38 25.91
N LYS A 140 9.15 7.46 25.50
CA LYS A 140 8.62 6.87 24.27
C LYS A 140 9.31 7.40 23.02
N TRP A 141 9.24 6.60 21.96
CA TRP A 141 9.76 6.95 20.66
C TRP A 141 8.93 8.05 20.01
N VAL A 142 9.60 9.06 19.49
CA VAL A 142 8.97 10.18 18.75
C VAL A 142 9.65 10.33 17.39
N THR A 143 8.86 10.39 16.32
CA THR A 143 9.34 10.55 14.93
C THR A 143 8.59 11.70 14.25
N PRO A 144 9.11 12.27 13.14
CA PRO A 144 8.29 13.09 12.25
C PRO A 144 7.09 12.29 11.75
N GLY A 145 6.03 13.01 11.38
CA GLY A 145 4.92 12.47 10.61
C GLY A 145 5.39 11.77 9.34
N MET A 146 4.83 10.60 9.04
CA MET A 146 5.17 9.88 7.81
C MET A 146 4.58 10.58 6.58
N VAL A 147 5.32 10.49 5.48
CA VAL A 147 4.98 11.06 4.18
C VAL A 147 4.78 9.93 3.19
N ASP A 148 3.54 9.73 2.74
CA ASP A 148 3.23 8.76 1.70
C ASP A 148 3.39 9.39 0.32
N ALA A 149 4.47 9.02 -0.38
CA ALA A 149 4.80 9.59 -1.68
C ALA A 149 3.86 9.12 -2.82
N HIS A 150 2.89 8.24 -2.55
CA HIS A 150 1.99 7.74 -3.58
C HIS A 150 0.71 7.16 -2.97
N SER A 151 -0.39 7.88 -3.16
CA SER A 151 -1.69 7.48 -2.63
C SER A 151 -2.84 7.85 -3.58
N HIS A 152 -3.93 7.09 -3.53
CA HIS A 152 -5.21 7.45 -4.15
C HIS A 152 -6.29 7.82 -3.12
N LEU A 153 -5.88 8.11 -1.87
CA LEU A 153 -6.77 8.60 -0.82
C LEU A 153 -7.61 9.79 -1.31
N GLY A 154 -8.89 9.83 -0.97
CA GLY A 154 -9.84 10.85 -1.40
C GLY A 154 -10.35 10.69 -2.83
N VAL A 155 -9.51 10.39 -3.82
CA VAL A 155 -9.94 10.11 -5.22
C VAL A 155 -10.38 8.65 -5.42
N ARG A 156 -10.11 7.78 -4.46
CA ARG A 156 -10.66 6.43 -4.30
C ARG A 156 -11.16 6.26 -2.88
N SER A 157 -12.28 6.91 -2.57
CA SER A 157 -12.80 6.93 -1.21
C SER A 157 -13.14 5.53 -0.69
N ALA A 158 -12.95 5.32 0.62
CA ALA A 158 -13.50 4.19 1.36
C ALA A 158 -14.80 4.62 2.09
N PRO A 159 -15.86 3.80 2.06
CA PRO A 159 -16.03 2.66 1.16
C PRO A 159 -16.10 3.09 -0.31
N GLN A 160 -15.62 2.23 -1.20
CA GLN A 160 -15.64 2.51 -2.63
C GLN A 160 -17.09 2.52 -3.14
N LEU A 161 -17.51 3.68 -3.64
CA LEU A 161 -18.83 3.89 -4.24
C LEU A 161 -18.66 4.46 -5.65
N VAL A 162 -19.54 4.08 -6.57
CA VAL A 162 -19.51 4.52 -7.97
C VAL A 162 -19.53 6.05 -8.08
N GLY A 163 -20.31 6.73 -7.22
CA GLY A 163 -20.42 8.19 -7.21
C GLY A 163 -19.21 8.95 -6.66
N ALA A 164 -18.19 8.26 -6.15
CA ALA A 164 -16.97 8.83 -5.58
C ALA A 164 -15.69 8.19 -6.17
N SER A 165 -15.79 7.66 -7.41
CA SER A 165 -14.71 6.96 -8.09
C SER A 165 -13.99 7.87 -9.09
N ASP A 166 -13.07 8.71 -8.58
CA ASP A 166 -12.39 9.76 -9.36
C ASP A 166 -10.90 9.46 -9.66
N THR A 167 -10.46 8.22 -9.43
CA THR A 167 -9.03 7.84 -9.50
C THR A 167 -8.43 7.90 -10.90
N ASN A 168 -9.17 7.49 -11.93
CA ASN A 168 -8.70 7.42 -13.32
C ASN A 168 -9.76 7.91 -14.30
N SER A 169 -9.36 8.73 -15.26
CA SER A 169 -10.19 9.05 -16.43
C SER A 169 -9.77 8.21 -17.62
N VAL A 170 -10.61 7.25 -18.03
CA VAL A 170 -10.31 6.36 -19.16
C VAL A 170 -10.69 6.96 -20.53
N LYS A 171 -10.65 8.30 -20.68
CA LYS A 171 -11.08 8.98 -21.92
C LYS A 171 -9.99 9.10 -23.00
N ALA A 172 -8.71 9.11 -22.64
CA ALA A 172 -7.58 9.08 -23.57
C ALA A 172 -6.27 8.70 -22.84
N PRO A 173 -5.24 8.16 -23.51
CA PRO A 173 -3.98 7.80 -22.86
C PRO A 173 -3.13 9.01 -22.40
N ILE A 174 -3.43 10.23 -22.86
CA ILE A 174 -2.69 11.46 -22.55
C ILE A 174 -3.66 12.53 -22.06
N LEU A 175 -3.67 12.80 -20.75
CA LEU A 175 -4.58 13.75 -20.07
C LEU A 175 -3.85 14.68 -19.07
N PRO A 176 -2.76 15.40 -19.46
CA PRO A 176 -1.97 16.24 -18.55
C PRO A 176 -2.74 17.41 -17.90
N TRP A 177 -3.89 17.79 -18.45
CA TRP A 177 -4.74 18.87 -17.96
C TRP A 177 -5.65 18.49 -16.80
N LEU A 178 -5.83 17.19 -16.51
CA LEU A 178 -6.61 16.75 -15.36
C LEU A 178 -5.85 16.98 -14.06
N ARG A 179 -6.58 17.11 -12.95
CA ARG A 179 -6.03 17.41 -11.62
C ARG A 179 -6.74 16.55 -10.59
N SER A 180 -5.98 15.79 -9.80
CA SER A 180 -6.55 14.96 -8.72
C SER A 180 -7.30 15.78 -7.67
N VAL A 181 -6.91 17.03 -7.41
CA VAL A 181 -7.63 17.93 -6.48
C VAL A 181 -9.08 18.21 -6.91
N ASP A 182 -9.40 18.10 -8.20
CA ASP A 182 -10.75 18.36 -8.72
C ASP A 182 -11.73 17.21 -8.43
N GLY A 183 -11.21 16.02 -8.08
CA GLY A 183 -12.00 14.83 -7.69
C GLY A 183 -11.70 14.34 -6.26
N LEU A 184 -10.99 15.15 -5.47
CA LEU A 184 -10.60 14.76 -4.11
C LEU A 184 -11.81 14.85 -3.16
N ASN A 185 -12.26 13.72 -2.63
CA ASN A 185 -13.31 13.70 -1.60
C ASN A 185 -12.71 13.94 -0.21
N THR A 186 -13.18 14.98 0.50
CA THR A 186 -12.74 15.31 1.87
C THR A 186 -13.44 14.48 2.96
N HIS A 187 -14.40 13.63 2.60
CA HIS A 187 -15.18 12.78 3.50
C HIS A 187 -14.84 11.29 3.34
N ASP A 188 -13.64 10.98 2.89
CA ASP A 188 -13.13 9.60 2.82
C ASP A 188 -12.87 9.05 4.24
N ASP A 189 -13.49 7.93 4.60
CA ASP A 189 -13.32 7.30 5.91
C ASP A 189 -11.87 6.84 6.14
N ALA A 190 -11.11 6.62 5.07
CA ALA A 190 -9.72 6.19 5.15
C ALA A 190 -8.78 7.28 5.72
N TYR A 191 -9.16 8.57 5.76
CA TYR A 191 -8.32 9.61 6.38
C TYR A 191 -8.01 9.32 7.85
N ARG A 192 -9.04 8.97 8.62
CA ARG A 192 -8.90 8.68 10.05
C ARG A 192 -8.06 7.42 10.28
N LEU A 193 -8.26 6.39 9.47
CA LEU A 193 -7.48 5.15 9.53
C LEU A 193 -6.01 5.42 9.21
N THR A 194 -5.75 6.17 8.15
CA THR A 194 -4.40 6.50 7.69
C THR A 194 -3.64 7.33 8.72
N MET A 195 -4.28 8.36 9.30
CA MET A 195 -3.68 9.14 10.40
C MET A 195 -3.37 8.28 11.62
N SER A 196 -4.22 7.31 11.96
CA SER A 196 -3.97 6.39 13.09
C SER A 196 -2.75 5.48 12.90
N GLY A 197 -2.23 5.37 11.68
CA GLY A 197 -0.97 4.68 11.36
C GLY A 197 0.27 5.58 11.45
N GLY A 198 0.12 6.88 11.67
CA GLY A 198 1.23 7.84 11.77
C GLY A 198 1.53 8.60 10.47
N VAL A 199 0.70 8.45 9.44
CA VAL A 199 0.81 9.19 8.17
C VAL A 199 0.16 10.56 8.31
N THR A 200 0.90 11.62 8.00
CA THR A 200 0.41 13.01 8.12
C THR A 200 0.26 13.71 6.78
N THR A 201 1.12 13.37 5.82
CA THR A 201 1.18 13.98 4.48
C THR A 201 1.13 12.90 3.41
N VAL A 202 0.37 13.13 2.35
CA VAL A 202 0.31 12.22 1.20
C VAL A 202 0.36 12.99 -0.12
N GLN A 203 0.97 12.38 -1.15
CA GLN A 203 0.78 12.79 -2.53
C GLN A 203 -0.42 12.04 -3.13
N VAL A 204 -1.52 12.75 -3.35
CA VAL A 204 -2.67 12.22 -4.07
C VAL A 204 -2.47 12.42 -5.56
N LEU A 205 -2.64 11.35 -6.33
CA LEU A 205 -2.35 11.33 -7.75
C LEU A 205 -3.37 10.48 -8.51
N PRO A 206 -3.57 10.73 -9.83
CA PRO A 206 -4.31 9.82 -10.68
C PRO A 206 -3.72 8.41 -10.67
N GLY A 207 -4.51 7.38 -10.98
CA GLY A 207 -4.00 6.02 -11.13
C GLY A 207 -3.07 5.83 -12.33
N SER A 208 -2.79 4.57 -12.65
CA SER A 208 -1.88 4.20 -13.74
C SER A 208 -2.61 3.80 -15.02
N ALA A 209 -3.85 4.25 -15.22
CA ALA A 209 -4.59 3.91 -16.44
C ALA A 209 -3.95 4.53 -17.69
N ASN A 210 -3.53 5.79 -17.60
CA ASN A 210 -3.09 6.61 -18.73
C ASN A 210 -1.55 6.66 -18.80
N ASN A 211 -0.98 6.85 -19.99
CA ASN A 211 0.43 7.19 -20.12
C ASN A 211 0.76 8.51 -19.40
N ILE A 212 -0.12 9.51 -19.54
CA ILE A 212 -0.11 10.74 -18.73
C ILE A 212 -1.48 10.89 -18.08
N GLY A 213 -1.58 10.65 -16.77
CA GLY A 213 -2.85 10.63 -16.04
C GLY A 213 -3.34 12.00 -15.57
N GLY A 214 -2.43 12.96 -15.44
CA GLY A 214 -2.73 14.31 -14.97
C GLY A 214 -1.91 14.72 -13.75
N GLN A 215 -2.29 15.84 -13.16
CA GLN A 215 -1.59 16.50 -12.07
C GLN A 215 -1.92 15.88 -10.71
N ALA A 216 -0.91 15.80 -9.86
CA ALA A 216 -0.95 15.31 -8.49
C ALA A 216 -0.84 16.48 -7.50
N PHE A 217 -1.34 16.29 -6.27
CA PHE A 217 -1.35 17.31 -5.23
C PHE A 217 -0.91 16.73 -3.88
N LEU A 218 -0.16 17.52 -3.12
CA LEU A 218 0.23 17.18 -1.76
C LEU A 218 -0.83 17.66 -0.78
N MET A 219 -1.22 16.82 0.16
CA MET A 219 -2.21 17.15 1.19
C MET A 219 -1.77 16.69 2.58
N LYS A 220 -2.25 17.41 3.59
CA LYS A 220 -2.24 16.95 4.98
C LYS A 220 -3.59 16.35 5.34
N LEU A 221 -3.59 15.26 6.11
CA LEU A 221 -4.79 14.44 6.32
C LEU A 221 -5.75 14.98 7.39
N ARG A 222 -5.31 15.96 8.18
CA ARG A 222 -6.12 16.55 9.24
C ARG A 222 -7.38 17.20 8.66
N PRO A 223 -8.58 16.90 9.21
CA PRO A 223 -9.81 17.60 8.86
C PRO A 223 -9.71 19.11 9.13
N THR A 224 -10.32 19.90 8.25
CA THR A 224 -10.36 21.36 8.38
C THR A 224 -11.78 21.85 8.66
N ALA A 225 -11.89 23.03 9.27
CA ALA A 225 -13.19 23.67 9.50
C ALA A 225 -13.88 24.06 8.18
N GLU A 226 -13.10 24.40 7.15
CA GLU A 226 -13.60 24.76 5.82
C GLU A 226 -14.15 23.54 5.05
N ARG A 227 -13.60 22.34 5.31
CA ARG A 227 -14.00 21.06 4.67
C ARG A 227 -13.83 21.03 3.15
N SER A 228 -13.08 21.98 2.58
CA SER A 228 -12.74 22.05 1.16
C SER A 228 -11.45 21.29 0.85
N THR A 229 -11.30 20.83 -0.40
CA THR A 229 -10.06 20.20 -0.88
C THR A 229 -8.87 21.15 -0.75
N SER A 230 -9.04 22.41 -1.12
CA SER A 230 -8.04 23.48 -1.03
C SER A 230 -7.47 23.63 0.38
N SER A 231 -8.32 23.57 1.41
CA SER A 231 -7.88 23.72 2.80
C SER A 231 -6.97 22.58 3.30
N MET A 232 -6.94 21.44 2.62
CA MET A 232 -6.08 20.30 2.96
C MET A 232 -4.72 20.33 2.24
N LEU A 233 -4.54 21.19 1.23
CA LEU A 233 -3.32 21.24 0.42
C LEU A 233 -2.11 21.73 1.22
N LEU A 234 -0.95 21.12 0.98
CA LEU A 234 0.32 21.52 1.61
C LEU A 234 1.02 22.64 0.84
N GLU A 235 1.19 22.49 -0.47
CA GLU A 235 1.89 23.44 -1.35
C GLU A 235 1.14 23.56 -2.68
N PRO A 236 0.02 24.32 -2.73
CA PRO A 236 -0.73 24.49 -3.97
C PRO A 236 0.10 25.25 -5.02
N PRO A 237 0.16 24.79 -6.28
CA PRO A 237 0.93 25.46 -7.32
C PRO A 237 0.33 26.84 -7.65
N ALA A 238 1.15 27.77 -8.14
CA ALA A 238 0.75 29.17 -8.33
C ALA A 238 -0.41 29.39 -9.32
N ASN A 239 -0.65 28.45 -10.22
CA ASN A 239 -1.77 28.47 -11.16
C ASN A 239 -3.08 27.90 -10.57
N LEU A 240 -3.06 27.37 -9.35
CA LEU A 240 -4.26 27.01 -8.61
C LEU A 240 -4.71 28.22 -7.79
N HIS A 241 -5.72 28.94 -8.28
CA HIS A 241 -6.26 30.11 -7.61
C HIS A 241 -7.02 29.72 -6.35
N ILE A 242 -6.35 29.83 -5.20
CA ILE A 242 -6.95 29.68 -3.87
C ILE A 242 -6.91 31.05 -3.19
N ASN A 243 -8.08 31.50 -2.70
CA ASN A 243 -8.16 32.74 -1.94
C ASN A 243 -7.14 32.73 -0.80
N ASP A 244 -6.49 33.87 -0.53
CA ASP A 244 -5.55 34.05 0.60
C ASP A 244 -4.15 33.39 0.44
N THR A 245 -3.83 32.80 -0.72
CA THR A 245 -2.44 32.38 -0.98
C THR A 245 -1.59 33.59 -1.38
N ASN A 246 -0.79 34.10 -0.45
CA ASN A 246 0.30 35.02 -0.81
C ASN A 246 1.25 34.26 -1.78
N LEU A 247 1.21 34.65 -3.05
CA LEU A 247 2.09 34.13 -4.09
C LEU A 247 3.47 34.77 -3.96
N ASP A 248 4.14 34.49 -2.83
CA ASP A 248 5.54 34.88 -2.63
C ASP A 248 6.42 34.30 -3.76
N SER A 249 7.60 34.89 -3.95
CA SER A 249 8.60 34.54 -4.99
C SER A 249 9.28 33.18 -4.83
N ARG A 250 8.61 32.19 -4.23
CA ARG A 250 9.14 30.85 -3.95
C ARG A 250 8.63 29.87 -5.00
N PRO A 251 9.44 28.91 -5.46
CA PRO A 251 8.97 27.87 -6.37
C PRO A 251 8.03 26.95 -5.61
N ARG A 252 6.85 26.72 -6.18
CA ARG A 252 5.92 25.68 -5.73
C ARG A 252 5.89 24.60 -6.77
N TRP A 253 6.28 23.39 -6.36
CA TRP A 253 6.34 22.24 -7.25
C TRP A 253 4.94 21.91 -7.74
N ARG A 254 4.77 21.81 -9.06
CA ARG A 254 3.69 21.02 -9.62
C ARG A 254 4.07 19.54 -9.53
N HIS A 255 3.09 18.66 -9.44
CA HIS A 255 3.32 17.22 -9.49
C HIS A 255 2.49 16.61 -10.61
N MET A 256 2.99 15.53 -11.23
CA MET A 256 2.30 14.87 -12.34
C MET A 256 2.53 13.36 -12.32
N LYS A 257 1.49 12.62 -12.70
CA LYS A 257 1.51 11.16 -12.84
C LYS A 257 1.71 10.73 -14.29
N HIS A 258 2.71 9.90 -14.52
CA HIS A 258 2.86 9.10 -15.73
C HIS A 258 2.71 7.60 -15.43
N ALA A 259 2.41 6.81 -16.48
CA ALA A 259 2.48 5.36 -16.41
C ALA A 259 3.01 4.73 -17.71
N CYS A 260 3.73 3.62 -17.55
CA CYS A 260 4.22 2.77 -18.62
C CYS A 260 3.65 1.35 -18.45
N GLY A 261 4.00 0.42 -19.34
CA GLY A 261 3.78 -1.01 -19.12
C GLY A 261 2.33 -1.46 -19.22
N GLU A 262 2.00 -2.53 -18.49
CA GLU A 262 0.81 -3.36 -18.73
C GLU A 262 -0.52 -2.66 -18.45
N ASN A 263 -0.56 -1.74 -17.48
CA ASN A 263 -1.80 -1.06 -17.11
C ASN A 263 -2.37 -0.18 -18.24
N PRO A 264 -1.61 0.78 -18.82
CA PRO A 264 -2.06 1.51 -19.99
C PRO A 264 -2.28 0.62 -21.23
N MET A 265 -1.43 -0.41 -21.41
CA MET A 265 -1.58 -1.35 -22.55
C MET A 265 -2.92 -2.07 -22.51
N ARG A 266 -3.32 -2.59 -21.34
CA ARG A 266 -4.58 -3.31 -21.16
C ARG A 266 -5.80 -2.42 -21.33
N LEU A 267 -5.78 -1.19 -20.80
CA LEU A 267 -6.95 -0.30 -20.85
C LEU A 267 -7.16 0.37 -22.20
N TYR A 268 -6.09 0.65 -22.95
CA TYR A 268 -6.16 1.32 -24.25
C TYR A 268 -5.92 0.39 -25.43
N SER A 269 -5.77 -0.92 -25.18
CA SER A 269 -5.41 -1.93 -26.19
C SER A 269 -4.20 -1.49 -27.03
N GLN A 270 -3.21 -0.90 -26.37
CA GLN A 270 -2.04 -0.30 -27.02
C GLN A 270 -0.78 -1.12 -26.75
N THR A 271 0.25 -0.96 -27.58
CA THR A 271 1.58 -1.56 -27.39
C THR A 271 2.55 -0.60 -26.71
N ARG A 272 3.74 -1.08 -26.32
CA ARG A 272 4.84 -0.22 -25.84
C ARG A 272 5.32 0.80 -26.88
N MET A 273 5.18 0.47 -28.17
CA MET A 273 5.52 1.38 -29.26
C MET A 273 4.52 2.55 -29.30
N ASP A 274 3.22 2.24 -29.18
CA ASP A 274 2.16 3.23 -29.11
C ASP A 274 2.34 4.13 -27.89
N ALA A 275 2.62 3.55 -26.71
CA ALA A 275 2.90 4.31 -25.49
C ALA A 275 4.09 5.29 -25.69
N SER A 276 5.19 4.81 -26.28
CA SER A 276 6.37 5.64 -26.55
C SER A 276 6.07 6.77 -27.56
N TRP A 277 5.24 6.49 -28.57
CA TRP A 277 4.76 7.50 -29.51
C TRP A 277 3.84 8.53 -28.83
N ASN A 278 2.91 8.08 -27.99
CA ASN A 278 1.99 8.94 -27.25
C ASN A 278 2.74 9.95 -26.38
N PHE A 279 3.76 9.50 -25.62
CA PHE A 279 4.65 10.39 -24.89
C PHE A 279 5.39 11.36 -25.82
N ARG A 280 6.06 10.84 -26.86
CA ARG A 280 6.85 11.66 -27.78
C ARG A 280 6.01 12.75 -28.46
N GLN A 281 4.79 12.43 -28.90
CA GLN A 281 3.88 13.40 -29.50
C GLN A 281 3.45 14.46 -28.48
N ALA A 282 3.03 14.07 -27.29
CA ALA A 282 2.61 15.00 -26.24
C ALA A 282 3.72 16.00 -25.87
N TYR A 283 4.95 15.51 -25.66
CA TYR A 283 6.09 16.36 -25.37
C TYR A 283 6.55 17.21 -26.55
N ASN A 284 6.35 16.73 -27.80
CA ASN A 284 6.60 17.54 -28.97
C ASN A 284 5.64 18.72 -29.08
N GLU A 285 4.35 18.53 -28.76
CA GLU A 285 3.39 19.65 -28.71
C GLU A 285 3.75 20.64 -27.60
N ALA A 286 4.08 20.16 -26.40
CA ALA A 286 4.56 21.02 -25.33
C ALA A 286 5.83 21.79 -25.71
N ARG A 287 6.78 21.14 -26.41
CA ARG A 287 8.01 21.78 -26.89
C ARG A 287 7.72 22.92 -27.87
N LYS A 288 6.83 22.71 -28.84
CA LYS A 288 6.42 23.77 -29.79
C LYS A 288 5.88 25.00 -29.06
N ILE A 289 5.07 24.79 -28.02
CA ILE A 289 4.51 25.88 -27.21
C ILE A 289 5.63 26.58 -26.44
N ARG A 290 6.49 25.83 -25.73
CA ARG A 290 7.63 26.39 -24.99
C ARG A 290 8.53 27.23 -25.90
N ASP A 291 8.89 26.70 -27.08
CA ASP A 291 9.77 27.39 -28.03
C ASP A 291 9.12 28.66 -28.59
N ALA A 292 7.80 28.64 -28.83
CA ALA A 292 7.04 29.82 -29.22
C ALA A 292 7.00 30.88 -28.09
N GLN A 293 6.84 30.45 -26.83
CA GLN A 293 6.91 31.35 -25.67
C GLN A 293 8.29 31.99 -25.55
N ASP A 294 9.37 31.21 -25.68
CA ASP A 294 10.73 31.70 -25.57
C ASP A 294 11.05 32.70 -26.70
N ALA A 295 10.62 32.41 -27.93
CA ALA A 295 10.76 33.32 -29.07
C ALA A 295 9.96 34.63 -28.87
N PHE A 296 8.72 34.51 -28.37
CA PHE A 296 7.88 35.66 -28.05
C PHE A 296 8.54 36.54 -26.98
N CYS A 297 9.06 35.94 -25.89
CA CYS A 297 9.68 36.69 -24.82
C CYS A 297 10.99 37.37 -25.25
N ALA A 298 11.81 36.69 -26.04
CA ALA A 298 13.00 37.30 -26.63
C ALA A 298 12.65 38.51 -27.53
N ALA A 299 11.60 38.41 -28.33
CA ALA A 299 11.12 39.53 -29.15
C ALA A 299 10.58 40.69 -28.29
N ALA A 300 9.83 40.39 -27.23
CA ALA A 300 9.31 41.39 -26.31
C ALA A 300 10.42 42.15 -25.58
N GLU A 301 11.46 41.46 -25.09
CA GLU A 301 12.63 42.09 -24.45
C GLU A 301 13.42 43.01 -25.39
N GLN A 302 13.50 42.63 -26.68
CA GLN A 302 14.13 43.43 -27.72
C GLN A 302 13.25 44.59 -28.21
N GLY A 303 12.00 44.70 -27.74
CA GLY A 303 11.03 45.71 -28.18
C GLY A 303 10.49 45.48 -29.59
N LEU A 304 10.60 44.24 -30.10
CA LEU A 304 10.10 43.80 -31.41
C LEU A 304 8.66 43.27 -31.35
N TRP A 305 8.08 43.18 -30.15
CA TRP A 305 6.68 42.80 -29.97
C TRP A 305 5.74 43.96 -30.33
N ASP A 306 4.80 43.69 -31.23
CA ASP A 306 3.82 44.64 -31.75
C ASP A 306 2.73 45.05 -30.73
N GLY A 307 2.63 44.36 -29.60
CA GLY A 307 1.62 44.56 -28.56
C GLY A 307 0.25 43.97 -28.87
N GLU A 308 0.06 43.36 -30.04
CA GLU A 308 -1.21 42.76 -30.49
C GLU A 308 -1.10 41.23 -30.55
N THR A 309 0.09 40.72 -30.85
CA THR A 309 0.37 39.29 -30.83
C THR A 309 0.18 38.76 -29.40
N ALA A 310 -0.71 37.78 -29.23
CA ALA A 310 -0.95 37.14 -27.96
C ALA A 310 0.22 36.26 -27.52
N PHE A 311 0.43 36.14 -26.21
CA PHE A 311 1.40 35.20 -25.65
C PHE A 311 1.03 33.76 -26.01
N PRO A 312 1.95 32.93 -26.55
CA PRO A 312 1.63 31.55 -26.91
C PRO A 312 1.31 30.70 -25.68
N GLU A 313 0.05 30.33 -25.49
CA GLU A 313 -0.40 29.52 -24.36
C GLU A 313 -1.40 28.44 -24.77
N SER A 314 -1.46 27.39 -23.97
CA SER A 314 -2.45 26.33 -24.12
C SER A 314 -2.74 25.73 -22.75
N LEU A 315 -3.97 25.95 -22.26
CA LEU A 315 -4.42 25.36 -20.99
C LEU A 315 -4.32 23.82 -21.01
N GLN A 316 -4.45 23.21 -22.19
CA GLN A 316 -4.35 21.77 -22.36
C GLN A 316 -2.93 21.23 -22.12
N TRP A 317 -1.90 22.00 -22.50
CA TRP A 317 -0.51 21.53 -22.53
C TRP A 317 0.42 22.29 -21.58
N GLU A 318 -0.07 23.31 -20.86
CA GLU A 318 0.74 24.15 -19.97
C GLU A 318 1.53 23.35 -18.93
N SER A 319 0.95 22.28 -18.38
CA SER A 319 1.61 21.47 -17.37
C SER A 319 2.76 20.65 -17.94
N LEU A 320 2.72 20.25 -19.22
CA LEU A 320 3.86 19.63 -19.90
C LEU A 320 4.90 20.67 -20.35
N VAL A 321 4.49 21.91 -20.63
CA VAL A 321 5.45 23.01 -20.82
C VAL A 321 6.26 23.22 -19.53
N ASP A 322 5.59 23.22 -18.37
CA ASP A 322 6.23 23.32 -17.06
C ASP A 322 7.15 22.12 -16.76
N VAL A 323 6.83 20.91 -17.25
CA VAL A 323 7.75 19.77 -17.22
C VAL A 323 9.05 20.09 -17.96
N LEU A 324 8.94 20.59 -19.20
CA LEU A 324 10.11 20.93 -20.03
C LEU A 324 10.93 22.10 -19.48
N ARG A 325 10.35 22.90 -18.58
CA ARG A 325 11.04 23.96 -17.82
C ARG A 325 11.60 23.48 -16.49
N GLY A 326 11.38 22.21 -16.10
CA GLY A 326 11.89 21.64 -14.86
C GLY A 326 11.12 22.06 -13.61
N LEU A 327 9.86 22.48 -13.75
CA LEU A 327 9.01 23.00 -12.65
C LEU A 327 8.02 21.95 -12.10
N VAL A 328 8.10 20.71 -12.59
CA VAL A 328 7.18 19.62 -12.25
C VAL A 328 7.96 18.43 -11.71
N LYS A 329 7.53 17.90 -10.55
CA LYS A 329 7.97 16.62 -10.02
C LYS A 329 7.15 15.49 -10.64
N ILE A 330 7.76 14.79 -11.60
CA ILE A 330 7.13 13.67 -12.29
C ILE A 330 7.26 12.38 -11.46
N SER A 331 6.12 11.76 -11.19
CA SER A 331 6.00 10.45 -10.57
C SER A 331 5.52 9.43 -11.60
N THR A 332 6.36 8.45 -11.93
CA THR A 332 6.08 7.52 -13.05
C THR A 332 5.85 6.10 -12.56
N HIS A 333 4.64 5.57 -12.73
CA HIS A 333 4.34 4.14 -12.56
C HIS A 333 5.07 3.34 -13.64
N CYS A 334 6.10 2.58 -13.25
CA CYS A 334 6.86 1.77 -14.19
C CYS A 334 7.60 0.61 -13.54
N TYR A 335 7.70 -0.53 -14.22
CA TYR A 335 8.22 -1.77 -13.64
C TYR A 335 9.41 -2.36 -14.41
N GLU A 336 9.24 -2.71 -15.69
CA GLU A 336 10.24 -3.49 -16.42
C GLU A 336 11.39 -2.65 -17.00
N PRO A 337 12.62 -3.21 -17.10
CA PRO A 337 13.76 -2.57 -17.75
C PRO A 337 13.48 -1.97 -19.14
N VAL A 338 12.66 -2.64 -19.95
CA VAL A 338 12.30 -2.15 -21.30
C VAL A 338 11.52 -0.84 -21.25
N ASP A 339 10.63 -0.70 -20.28
CA ASP A 339 9.84 0.51 -20.11
C ASP A 339 10.66 1.62 -19.44
N LEU A 340 11.52 1.25 -18.49
CA LEU A 340 12.48 2.15 -17.84
C LEU A 340 13.44 2.78 -18.85
N ASP A 341 14.01 1.98 -19.76
CA ASP A 341 14.88 2.50 -20.84
C ASP A 341 14.12 3.46 -21.76
N SER A 342 12.89 3.11 -22.17
CA SER A 342 12.08 4.01 -23.01
C SER A 342 11.81 5.35 -22.34
N LEU A 343 11.43 5.32 -21.05
CA LEU A 343 11.20 6.53 -20.26
C LEU A 343 12.48 7.38 -20.13
N ILE A 344 13.63 6.76 -19.88
CA ILE A 344 14.92 7.45 -19.76
C ILE A 344 15.37 8.04 -21.10
N ARG A 345 15.15 7.35 -22.22
CA ARG A 345 15.41 7.91 -23.55
C ARG A 345 14.52 9.11 -23.84
N LEU A 346 13.24 9.06 -23.47
CA LEU A 346 12.32 10.22 -23.59
C LEU A 346 12.75 11.39 -22.71
N SER A 347 13.16 11.12 -21.46
CA SER A 347 13.70 12.12 -20.53
C SER A 347 14.95 12.81 -21.11
N ASN A 348 15.85 12.07 -21.77
CA ASN A 348 17.01 12.63 -22.47
C ASN A 348 16.66 13.35 -23.78
N GLU A 349 15.68 12.83 -24.55
CA GLU A 349 15.22 13.41 -25.82
C GLU A 349 14.60 14.80 -25.61
N PHE A 350 13.79 14.95 -24.57
CA PHE A 350 13.07 16.19 -24.25
C PHE A 350 13.68 17.00 -23.09
N LYS A 351 14.73 16.48 -22.45
CA LYS A 351 15.51 17.13 -21.38
C LYS A 351 14.68 17.50 -20.15
N PHE A 352 13.88 16.56 -19.65
CA PHE A 352 13.12 16.75 -18.40
C PHE A 352 13.56 15.76 -17.31
N PRO A 353 13.61 16.16 -16.03
CA PRO A 353 13.95 15.26 -14.93
C PRO A 353 12.79 14.34 -14.56
N ILE A 354 13.11 13.10 -14.19
CA ILE A 354 12.17 12.16 -13.57
C ILE A 354 12.38 12.27 -12.05
N ALA A 355 11.39 12.76 -11.31
CA ALA A 355 11.53 12.93 -9.87
C ALA A 355 11.50 11.57 -9.15
N SER A 356 10.53 10.74 -9.51
CA SER A 356 10.41 9.39 -8.96
C SER A 356 9.87 8.38 -9.96
N ILE A 357 10.31 7.13 -9.80
CA ILE A 357 9.69 5.96 -10.43
C ILE A 357 8.97 5.19 -9.33
N HIS A 358 7.69 4.92 -9.56
CA HIS A 358 6.78 4.30 -8.60
C HIS A 358 6.58 2.82 -8.92
N HIS A 359 6.42 2.03 -7.86
CA HIS A 359 6.37 0.56 -7.79
C HIS A 359 7.69 -0.12 -8.16
N SER A 360 8.24 0.17 -9.35
CA SER A 360 9.68 0.07 -9.65
C SER A 360 10.31 -1.31 -9.47
N THR A 361 9.57 -2.37 -9.72
CA THR A 361 10.03 -3.70 -9.29
C THR A 361 11.14 -4.32 -10.13
N GLY A 362 11.39 -3.85 -11.35
CA GLY A 362 12.57 -4.24 -12.15
C GLY A 362 13.77 -3.29 -12.02
N THR A 363 13.64 -2.20 -11.27
CA THR A 363 14.70 -1.17 -11.16
C THR A 363 15.99 -1.69 -10.53
N TYR A 364 15.89 -2.61 -9.57
CA TYR A 364 17.06 -3.20 -8.90
C TYR A 364 17.95 -4.03 -9.85
N LEU A 365 17.42 -4.46 -11.00
CA LEU A 365 18.18 -5.15 -12.04
C LEU A 365 18.98 -4.20 -12.94
N VAL A 366 18.62 -2.90 -12.96
CA VAL A 366 19.19 -1.92 -13.89
C VAL A 366 19.62 -0.59 -13.22
N PRO A 367 20.35 -0.62 -12.08
CA PRO A 367 20.73 0.61 -11.37
C PRO A 367 21.52 1.59 -12.24
N ASP A 368 22.40 1.09 -13.12
CA ASP A 368 23.19 1.94 -14.01
C ASP A 368 22.40 2.54 -15.18
N LEU A 369 21.28 1.92 -15.55
CA LEU A 369 20.35 2.53 -16.49
C LEU A 369 19.69 3.76 -15.84
N LEU A 370 19.21 3.62 -14.60
CA LEU A 370 18.53 4.69 -13.86
C LEU A 370 19.40 5.94 -13.69
N LYS A 371 20.71 5.74 -13.46
CA LYS A 371 21.70 6.83 -13.36
C LYS A 371 21.88 7.64 -14.67
N LYS A 372 21.36 7.15 -15.81
CA LYS A 372 21.39 7.85 -17.11
C LYS A 372 20.19 8.76 -17.36
N ALA A 373 19.25 8.87 -16.42
CA ALA A 373 18.14 9.81 -16.53
C ALA A 373 18.63 11.27 -16.61
N TRP A 374 17.95 12.09 -17.42
CA TRP A 374 18.28 13.51 -17.53
C TRP A 374 18.05 14.19 -16.18
N GLY A 375 19.00 15.03 -15.75
CA GLY A 375 18.91 15.73 -14.47
C GLY A 375 19.29 14.88 -13.24
N GLY A 376 19.71 13.62 -13.42
CA GLY A 376 20.18 12.74 -12.35
C GLY A 376 19.27 11.54 -12.08
N PRO A 377 19.72 10.60 -11.23
CA PRO A 377 18.96 9.39 -10.92
C PRO A 377 17.63 9.72 -10.20
N PRO A 378 16.51 9.09 -10.60
CA PRO A 378 15.23 9.28 -9.92
C PRO A 378 15.22 8.61 -8.54
N THR A 379 14.34 9.10 -7.66
CA THR A 379 13.97 8.36 -6.44
C THR A 379 13.13 7.14 -6.80
N ILE A 380 13.34 6.02 -6.12
CA ILE A 380 12.63 4.77 -6.39
C ILE A 380 11.64 4.49 -5.26
N ALA A 381 10.35 4.60 -5.55
CA ALA A 381 9.26 4.37 -4.60
C ALA A 381 8.70 2.95 -4.74
N VAL A 382 9.03 2.05 -3.80
CA VAL A 382 8.74 0.61 -3.91
C VAL A 382 7.68 0.13 -2.91
N PHE A 383 7.17 -1.08 -3.12
CA PHE A 383 6.51 -1.88 -2.07
C PHE A 383 7.53 -2.77 -1.35
N ALA A 384 7.23 -3.14 -0.11
CA ALA A 384 7.97 -4.16 0.61
C ALA A 384 7.29 -5.55 0.56
N SER A 385 6.00 -5.61 0.19
CA SER A 385 5.28 -6.89 0.08
C SER A 385 4.55 -7.15 -1.24
N ASP A 386 3.98 -6.15 -1.90
CA ASP A 386 3.16 -6.35 -3.11
C ASP A 386 4.01 -6.72 -4.33
N TYR A 387 4.12 -8.03 -4.56
CA TYR A 387 5.04 -8.64 -5.52
C TYR A 387 4.33 -9.63 -6.43
N ARG A 388 4.64 -9.57 -7.73
CA ARG A 388 4.23 -10.55 -8.75
C ARG A 388 2.70 -10.69 -9.04
N PRO A 389 1.82 -9.69 -8.84
CA PRO A 389 0.41 -9.82 -9.29
C PRO A 389 0.26 -9.71 -10.82
N LYS A 390 1.26 -9.14 -11.51
CA LYS A 390 1.27 -8.90 -12.97
C LYS A 390 2.49 -9.53 -13.63
N ARG A 391 2.42 -9.78 -14.94
CA ARG A 391 3.58 -10.30 -15.70
C ARG A 391 4.76 -9.35 -15.61
N GLU A 392 4.55 -8.04 -15.75
CA GLU A 392 5.61 -7.03 -15.64
C GLU A 392 6.27 -6.96 -14.24
N THR A 393 5.62 -7.56 -13.23
CA THR A 393 6.11 -7.62 -11.85
C THR A 393 6.63 -8.99 -11.44
N TYR A 394 6.66 -9.97 -12.34
CA TYR A 394 6.98 -11.36 -12.00
C TYR A 394 8.41 -11.53 -11.46
N ARG A 395 9.33 -10.66 -11.89
CA ARG A 395 10.74 -10.59 -11.44
C ARG A 395 10.97 -9.69 -10.21
N THR A 396 9.91 -9.23 -9.55
CA THR A 396 10.09 -8.42 -8.34
C THR A 396 10.81 -9.21 -7.26
N SER A 397 11.61 -8.56 -6.41
CA SER A 397 12.23 -9.18 -5.24
C SER A 397 12.07 -8.32 -3.98
N GLU A 398 11.86 -8.97 -2.85
CA GLU A 398 11.90 -8.39 -1.50
C GLU A 398 13.22 -7.69 -1.16
N PHE A 399 14.33 -8.13 -1.78
CA PHE A 399 15.64 -7.54 -1.61
C PHE A 399 15.85 -6.28 -2.46
N GLY A 400 14.87 -5.92 -3.32
CA GLY A 400 14.99 -4.82 -4.27
C GLY A 400 15.33 -3.48 -3.59
N ALA A 401 14.70 -3.17 -2.45
CA ALA A 401 14.99 -1.96 -1.68
C ALA A 401 16.45 -1.91 -1.20
N ARG A 402 16.96 -3.03 -0.69
CA ARG A 402 18.35 -3.17 -0.24
C ARG A 402 19.33 -3.01 -1.40
N ILE A 403 19.12 -3.73 -2.50
CA ILE A 403 19.98 -3.70 -3.70
C ILE A 403 20.07 -2.27 -4.27
N LEU A 404 18.95 -1.56 -4.35
CA LEU A 404 18.90 -0.18 -4.83
C LEU A 404 19.69 0.77 -3.93
N ALA A 405 19.52 0.64 -2.61
CA ALA A 405 20.26 1.45 -1.63
C ALA A 405 21.77 1.19 -1.73
N ASP A 406 22.20 -0.06 -1.85
CA ASP A 406 23.61 -0.44 -2.03
C ASP A 406 24.21 0.10 -3.33
N ASN A 407 23.37 0.41 -4.32
CA ASN A 407 23.76 1.06 -5.58
C ASN A 407 23.69 2.60 -5.54
N ASN A 408 23.58 3.19 -4.34
CA ASN A 408 23.46 4.64 -4.10
C ASN A 408 22.23 5.28 -4.77
N LEU A 409 21.13 4.54 -4.90
CA LEU A 409 19.85 5.08 -5.33
C LEU A 409 18.96 5.39 -4.12
N THR A 410 18.26 6.52 -4.16
CA THR A 410 17.33 6.89 -3.10
C THR A 410 16.08 6.01 -3.18
N VAL A 411 15.81 5.28 -2.10
CA VAL A 411 14.62 4.44 -1.96
C VAL A 411 13.63 5.10 -1.00
N VAL A 412 12.34 5.08 -1.36
CA VAL A 412 11.23 5.44 -0.49
C VAL A 412 10.20 4.31 -0.48
N ILE A 413 9.47 4.16 0.63
CA ILE A 413 8.41 3.16 0.77
C ILE A 413 7.07 3.89 0.68
N LYS A 414 6.11 3.31 -0.05
CA LYS A 414 4.81 3.92 -0.34
C LYS A 414 3.68 2.91 -0.28
N SER A 415 2.46 3.37 0.05
CA SER A 415 1.32 2.48 0.21
C SER A 415 0.58 2.15 -1.09
N ASP A 416 0.59 3.08 -2.05
CA ASP A 416 -0.31 2.99 -3.22
C ASP A 416 -1.77 2.82 -2.78
N HIS A 417 -2.19 3.59 -1.75
CA HIS A 417 -3.51 3.45 -1.14
C HIS A 417 -4.57 3.35 -2.22
N PHE A 418 -5.38 2.32 -2.26
CA PHE A 418 -5.76 1.35 -1.23
C PHE A 418 -5.12 -0.04 -1.43
N VAL A 419 -4.16 -0.20 -2.37
CA VAL A 419 -3.52 -1.52 -2.65
C VAL A 419 -2.93 -2.09 -1.38
N THR A 420 -2.20 -1.25 -0.63
CA THR A 420 -1.98 -1.48 0.80
C THR A 420 -2.66 -0.36 1.58
N ASP A 421 -3.30 -0.70 2.71
CA ASP A 421 -3.90 0.28 3.61
C ASP A 421 -2.77 1.17 4.19
N SER A 422 -2.86 2.50 3.98
CA SER A 422 -1.83 3.46 4.36
C SER A 422 -1.60 3.53 5.86
N ARG A 423 -2.57 3.07 6.66
CA ARG A 423 -2.39 2.86 8.10
C ARG A 423 -1.18 1.96 8.41
N PHE A 424 -0.83 1.06 7.48
CA PHE A 424 0.27 0.12 7.62
C PHE A 424 1.53 0.52 6.83
N LEU A 425 1.71 1.81 6.49
CA LEU A 425 2.92 2.27 5.81
C LEU A 425 4.21 1.96 6.59
N MET A 426 4.18 2.08 7.93
CA MET A 426 5.33 1.69 8.76
C MET A 426 5.56 0.16 8.74
N PHE A 427 4.50 -0.65 8.60
CA PHE A 427 4.63 -2.09 8.44
C PHE A 427 5.24 -2.49 7.08
N GLU A 428 4.94 -1.76 6.01
CA GLU A 428 5.69 -1.89 4.75
C GLU A 428 7.18 -1.59 4.98
N ALA A 429 7.50 -0.50 5.67
CA ALA A 429 8.89 -0.16 5.98
C ALA A 429 9.58 -1.23 6.85
N GLN A 430 8.87 -1.80 7.83
CA GLN A 430 9.33 -2.93 8.64
C GLN A 430 9.69 -4.13 7.74
N GLN A 431 8.85 -4.51 6.77
CA GLN A 431 9.17 -5.61 5.87
C GLN A 431 10.44 -5.31 5.04
N ALA A 432 10.65 -4.09 4.56
CA ALA A 432 11.90 -3.71 3.88
C ALA A 432 13.13 -3.80 4.80
N TYR A 433 12.98 -3.44 6.08
CA TYR A 433 14.03 -3.60 7.10
C TYR A 433 14.35 -5.08 7.34
N TYR A 434 13.33 -5.93 7.47
CA TYR A 434 13.49 -7.37 7.62
C TYR A 434 14.32 -7.99 6.49
N PHE A 435 14.10 -7.54 5.24
CA PHE A 435 14.84 -8.00 4.06
C PHE A 435 16.13 -7.22 3.76
N GLY A 436 16.67 -6.50 4.74
CA GLY A 436 18.06 -6.01 4.72
C GLY A 436 18.26 -4.50 4.52
N LEU A 437 17.20 -3.70 4.34
CA LEU A 437 17.36 -2.24 4.36
C LEU A 437 17.81 -1.78 5.75
N SER A 438 18.78 -0.88 5.86
CA SER A 438 19.27 -0.43 7.18
C SER A 438 18.22 0.41 7.93
N GLY A 439 18.16 0.32 9.26
CA GLY A 439 17.13 0.99 10.07
C GLY A 439 16.99 2.50 9.84
N ALA A 440 18.12 3.23 9.76
CA ALA A 440 18.11 4.68 9.48
C ALA A 440 17.50 5.02 8.10
N LEU A 441 17.89 4.26 7.07
CA LEU A 441 17.29 4.39 5.74
C LEU A 441 15.82 3.99 5.72
N THR A 442 15.43 2.96 6.46
CA THR A 442 14.03 2.52 6.56
C THR A 442 13.12 3.61 7.11
N LEU A 443 13.46 4.20 8.26
CA LEU A 443 12.66 5.29 8.84
C LEU A 443 12.65 6.52 7.92
N SER A 444 13.79 6.85 7.33
CA SER A 444 13.90 7.96 6.37
C SER A 444 13.07 7.73 5.11
N ALA A 445 12.93 6.48 4.65
CA ALA A 445 12.20 6.10 3.43
C ALA A 445 10.69 6.38 3.50
N VAL A 446 10.14 6.56 4.71
CA VAL A 446 8.74 6.97 4.95
C VAL A 446 8.64 8.36 5.59
N THR A 447 9.75 9.08 5.78
CA THR A 447 9.78 10.42 6.39
C THR A 447 10.65 11.36 5.54
N THR A 448 11.92 11.56 5.89
CA THR A 448 12.81 12.58 5.32
C THR A 448 13.08 12.39 3.83
N LYS A 449 13.38 11.16 3.39
CA LYS A 449 13.63 10.87 1.96
C LYS A 449 12.34 10.93 1.14
N ALA A 450 11.21 10.52 1.73
CA ALA A 450 9.90 10.68 1.11
C ALA A 450 9.58 12.17 0.88
N ALA A 451 9.75 13.02 1.90
CA ALA A 451 9.57 14.47 1.78
C ALA A 451 10.51 15.10 0.73
N ALA A 452 11.78 14.71 0.70
CA ALA A 452 12.77 15.20 -0.27
C ALA A 452 12.44 14.81 -1.71
N SER A 453 11.92 13.60 -1.92
CA SER A 453 11.50 13.15 -3.26
C SER A 453 10.37 14.02 -3.84
N LEU A 454 9.57 14.63 -2.96
CA LEU A 454 8.47 15.52 -3.30
C LEU A 454 8.88 17.00 -3.30
N GLY A 455 10.09 17.35 -2.86
CA GLY A 455 10.57 18.74 -2.79
C GLY A 455 9.96 19.57 -1.65
N VAL A 456 9.52 18.90 -0.57
CA VAL A 456 8.92 19.51 0.63
C VAL A 456 9.67 19.16 1.92
N GLU A 457 10.92 18.70 1.81
CA GLU A 457 11.81 18.36 2.92
C GLU A 457 12.08 19.51 3.88
N TRP A 458 11.88 20.76 3.44
CA TRP A 458 11.99 21.95 4.27
C TRP A 458 10.76 22.16 5.19
N ARG A 459 9.67 21.41 4.97
CA ARG A 459 8.44 21.49 5.79
C ARG A 459 8.23 20.25 6.64
N VAL A 460 8.33 19.06 6.05
CA VAL A 460 7.86 17.80 6.65
C VAL A 460 8.94 16.72 6.60
N GLY A 461 8.73 15.64 7.35
CA GLY A 461 9.64 14.48 7.37
C GLY A 461 10.91 14.67 8.21
N THR A 462 11.05 15.77 8.94
CA THR A 462 12.16 16.04 9.88
C THR A 462 11.62 16.78 11.12
N ILE A 463 12.13 16.44 12.30
CA ILE A 463 11.92 17.18 13.55
C ILE A 463 13.23 17.85 13.91
N ALA A 464 13.32 19.15 13.66
CA ALA A 464 14.42 19.96 14.11
C ALA A 464 13.95 21.39 14.33
N GLU A 465 14.66 22.13 15.18
CA GLU A 465 14.65 23.58 15.07
C GLU A 465 15.42 23.97 13.80
N GLY A 466 14.94 24.95 13.04
CA GLY A 466 15.57 25.30 11.78
C GLY A 466 14.90 26.43 11.03
N ARG A 467 15.57 26.87 9.96
CA ARG A 467 15.16 27.98 9.09
C ARG A 467 15.10 27.47 7.64
N PRO A 468 13.92 27.41 7.00
CA PRO A 468 12.58 27.67 7.57
C PRO A 468 12.17 26.63 8.63
N GLY A 469 11.27 27.01 9.54
CA GLY A 469 10.77 26.10 10.59
C GLY A 469 9.96 24.94 10.00
N TYR A 470 10.19 23.73 10.52
CA TYR A 470 9.46 22.52 10.14
C TYR A 470 8.03 22.54 10.68
N ASP A 471 7.09 21.96 9.94
CA ASP A 471 5.72 21.82 10.38
C ASP A 471 5.64 20.87 11.60
N ALA A 472 4.75 21.18 12.54
CA ALA A 472 4.52 20.38 13.75
C ALA A 472 3.75 19.08 13.45
N ASP A 473 4.32 18.22 12.60
CA ASP A 473 3.81 16.91 12.23
C ASP A 473 4.63 15.83 12.95
N ILE A 474 4.07 15.25 14.01
CA ILE A 474 4.81 14.43 14.99
C ILE A 474 4.03 13.16 15.29
N VAL A 475 4.73 12.03 15.44
CA VAL A 475 4.15 10.75 15.89
C VAL A 475 4.80 10.33 17.19
N VAL A 476 3.99 10.02 18.20
CA VAL A 476 4.41 9.40 19.46
C VAL A 476 4.03 7.92 19.37
N TRP A 477 5.00 7.03 19.54
CA TRP A 477 4.83 5.58 19.39
C TRP A 477 4.84 4.88 20.74
N ASP A 478 4.08 3.79 20.86
CA ASP A 478 4.06 2.95 22.07
C ASP A 478 5.28 2.03 22.21
N SER A 479 6.02 1.83 21.12
CA SER A 479 7.18 0.97 20.98
C SER A 479 8.09 1.48 19.87
N HIS A 480 9.24 0.82 19.65
CA HIS A 480 10.15 1.23 18.58
C HIS A 480 9.44 1.13 17.21
N PRO A 481 9.46 2.15 16.33
CA PRO A 481 8.65 2.14 15.10
C PRO A 481 8.95 0.97 14.14
N LEU A 482 10.15 0.39 14.20
CA LEU A 482 10.55 -0.79 13.42
C LEU A 482 10.19 -2.16 14.04
N VAL A 483 9.49 -2.22 15.18
CA VAL A 483 9.00 -3.51 15.71
C VAL A 483 7.60 -3.85 15.22
N LEU A 484 7.33 -5.14 15.05
CA LEU A 484 5.99 -5.64 14.68
C LEU A 484 4.96 -5.19 15.72
N GLY A 485 3.86 -4.62 15.24
CA GLY A 485 2.75 -4.18 16.08
C GLY A 485 2.98 -2.85 16.79
N ALA A 486 4.00 -2.07 16.42
CA ALA A 486 4.11 -0.67 16.83
C ALA A 486 2.89 0.12 16.35
N ILE A 487 2.27 0.87 17.25
CA ILE A 487 1.14 1.75 16.93
C ILE A 487 1.37 3.17 17.47
N PRO A 488 0.88 4.19 16.77
CA PRO A 488 0.84 5.54 17.30
C PRO A 488 -0.06 5.66 18.53
N GLU A 489 0.48 6.24 19.59
CA GLU A 489 -0.30 6.74 20.73
C GLU A 489 -0.89 8.11 20.45
N GLN A 490 -0.16 8.96 19.75
CA GLN A 490 -0.65 10.25 19.30
C GLN A 490 0.00 10.63 17.97
N VAL A 491 -0.77 11.33 17.15
CA VAL A 491 -0.31 11.94 15.91
C VAL A 491 -0.70 13.42 15.95
N TYR A 492 0.28 14.29 15.85
CA TYR A 492 0.08 15.73 15.70
C TYR A 492 0.21 16.09 14.22
N ILE A 493 -0.72 16.90 13.71
CA ILE A 493 -0.64 17.50 12.37
C ILE A 493 -0.88 18.99 12.52
N ASP A 494 0.03 19.82 12.02
CA ASP A 494 0.02 21.26 12.27
C ASP A 494 -0.03 21.60 13.78
N GLY A 495 0.54 20.76 14.64
CA GLY A 495 0.52 20.89 16.10
C GLY A 495 -0.79 20.49 16.78
N ILE A 496 -1.77 19.97 16.04
CA ILE A 496 -3.08 19.58 16.56
C ILE A 496 -3.13 18.05 16.73
N PRO A 497 -3.51 17.52 17.90
CA PRO A 497 -3.65 16.07 18.11
C PRO A 497 -4.78 15.48 17.26
N GLN A 498 -4.57 14.27 16.73
CA GLN A 498 -5.50 13.57 15.83
C GLN A 498 -6.12 12.31 16.44
N ILE A 499 -5.55 11.80 17.54
CA ILE A 499 -6.08 10.64 18.27
C ILE A 499 -6.67 11.14 19.59
N ASP A 500 -7.99 11.11 19.74
CA ASP A 500 -8.66 11.64 20.94
C ASP A 500 -8.36 10.80 22.19
N THR A 501 -8.47 9.47 22.09
CA THR A 501 -8.23 8.54 23.19
C THR A 501 -7.60 7.27 22.64
N PRO A 502 -6.26 7.11 22.73
CA PRO A 502 -5.58 5.92 22.20
C PRO A 502 -5.84 4.70 23.08
N PHE A 503 -6.11 3.56 22.43
CA PHE A 503 -6.10 2.26 23.09
C PHE A 503 -4.78 1.55 22.83
N LEU A 504 -3.99 1.32 23.89
CA LEU A 504 -2.66 0.74 23.79
C LEU A 504 -2.60 -0.63 24.45
N SER A 505 -1.76 -1.51 23.89
CA SER A 505 -1.39 -2.77 24.54
C SER A 505 -0.05 -2.59 25.26
N PRO A 506 0.13 -3.11 26.49
CA PRO A 506 1.43 -3.11 27.15
C PRO A 506 2.51 -3.76 26.27
N LYS A 507 3.61 -3.04 26.03
CA LYS A 507 4.75 -3.51 25.24
C LYS A 507 5.91 -3.86 26.18
N SER A 508 6.60 -4.97 25.89
CA SER A 508 7.78 -5.37 26.67
C SER A 508 8.98 -4.45 26.39
N GLU A 509 9.96 -4.46 27.29
CA GLU A 509 11.24 -3.74 27.14
C GLU A 509 11.93 -4.09 25.80
N ALA A 510 11.85 -5.36 25.37
CA ALA A 510 12.44 -5.83 24.12
C ALA A 510 11.85 -5.13 22.89
N LEU A 511 10.56 -4.74 22.93
CA LEU A 511 9.89 -4.03 21.84
C LEU A 511 10.24 -2.53 21.80
N GLN A 512 10.99 -2.02 22.78
CA GLN A 512 11.51 -0.65 22.76
C GLN A 512 12.82 -0.52 21.95
N GLN A 513 13.32 -1.61 21.39
CA GLN A 513 14.53 -1.64 20.57
C GLN A 513 14.21 -2.16 19.15
N ALA A 514 14.92 -1.66 18.15
CA ALA A 514 14.82 -2.18 16.80
C ALA A 514 15.19 -3.68 16.78
N PRO A 515 14.43 -4.54 16.07
CA PRO A 515 14.77 -5.95 15.98
C PRO A 515 16.06 -6.13 15.17
N LYS A 516 16.84 -7.17 15.45
CA LYS A 516 18.00 -7.54 14.63
C LYS A 516 17.49 -8.06 13.28
N THR A 517 18.05 -7.58 12.17
CA THR A 517 17.71 -8.11 10.85
C THR A 517 18.42 -9.45 10.62
N PRO A 518 17.75 -10.45 10.02
CA PRO A 518 18.46 -11.65 9.56
C PRO A 518 19.46 -11.33 8.45
N ASN A 519 20.47 -12.19 8.29
CA ASN A 519 21.37 -12.12 7.15
C ASN A 519 20.64 -12.65 5.88
N TRP A 520 20.64 -11.85 4.83
CA TRP A 520 20.04 -12.14 3.51
C TRP A 520 21.04 -12.04 2.35
N ASP A 521 22.34 -12.06 2.63
CA ASP A 521 23.39 -11.82 1.62
C ASP A 521 23.35 -12.90 0.52
N LYS A 522 23.18 -14.17 0.91
CA LYS A 522 23.05 -15.30 -0.02
C LYS A 522 21.85 -15.11 -0.95
N GLU A 523 20.66 -14.90 -0.40
CA GLU A 523 19.43 -14.76 -1.19
C GLU A 523 19.43 -13.50 -2.06
N THR A 524 20.07 -12.43 -1.59
CA THR A 524 20.27 -11.20 -2.38
C THR A 524 21.17 -11.46 -3.58
N ALA A 525 22.29 -12.17 -3.38
CA ALA A 525 23.20 -12.54 -4.46
C ALA A 525 22.56 -13.51 -5.46
N GLU A 526 21.82 -14.51 -4.99
CA GLU A 526 21.08 -15.45 -5.83
C GLU A 526 19.97 -14.75 -6.64
N THR A 527 19.28 -13.78 -6.04
CA THR A 527 18.30 -12.94 -6.74
C THR A 527 18.93 -12.21 -7.93
N LEU A 528 20.09 -11.59 -7.73
CA LEU A 528 20.80 -10.89 -8.80
C LEU A 528 21.33 -11.85 -9.87
N ALA A 529 21.90 -12.99 -9.46
CA ALA A 529 22.44 -13.99 -10.39
C ALA A 529 21.39 -14.67 -11.29
N SER A 530 20.11 -14.55 -10.93
CA SER A 530 18.97 -15.18 -11.61
C SER A 530 17.99 -14.18 -12.23
N ASP A 531 18.39 -12.92 -12.37
CA ASP A 531 17.54 -11.83 -12.87
C ASP A 531 16.18 -11.74 -12.15
N GLY A 532 16.18 -11.96 -10.83
CA GLY A 532 14.97 -11.89 -10.00
C GLY A 532 14.14 -13.17 -9.92
N LEU A 533 14.62 -14.26 -10.52
CA LEU A 533 13.95 -15.56 -10.51
C LEU A 533 14.83 -16.67 -9.90
N PRO A 534 15.29 -16.53 -8.65
CA PRO A 534 16.13 -17.56 -8.03
C PRO A 534 15.36 -18.88 -7.94
N PRO A 535 16.07 -20.03 -7.95
CA PRO A 535 15.45 -21.31 -7.61
C PRO A 535 14.95 -21.24 -6.16
N LEU A 536 13.74 -21.73 -5.93
CA LEU A 536 13.08 -21.62 -4.62
C LEU A 536 12.94 -22.97 -3.92
N GLU A 537 13.15 -24.05 -4.64
CA GLU A 537 13.13 -25.41 -4.13
C GLU A 537 14.22 -25.60 -3.06
N GLY A 538 13.82 -26.17 -1.92
CA GLY A 538 14.76 -26.51 -0.86
C GLY A 538 15.47 -27.84 -1.12
N ARG A 539 16.63 -28.03 -0.48
CA ARG A 539 17.36 -29.29 -0.51
C ARG A 539 16.69 -30.29 0.43
N LEU A 540 16.23 -31.42 -0.12
CA LEU A 540 15.68 -32.53 0.65
C LEU A 540 16.79 -33.38 1.30
N THR A 541 16.62 -33.69 2.58
CA THR A 541 17.50 -34.59 3.35
C THR A 541 16.64 -35.67 4.01
N SER A 542 16.76 -36.92 3.55
CA SER A 542 15.95 -38.08 3.95
C SER A 542 16.68 -39.00 4.96
N GLY A 543 17.26 -38.41 6.00
CA GLY A 543 18.00 -39.12 7.05
C GLY A 543 18.10 -38.27 8.32
N PRO A 544 18.87 -38.72 9.34
CA PRO A 544 18.99 -37.98 10.59
C PRO A 544 19.56 -36.57 10.40
N VAL A 545 18.80 -35.56 10.84
CA VAL A 545 19.20 -34.15 10.89
C VAL A 545 19.19 -33.68 12.33
N LYS A 546 20.29 -33.07 12.77
CA LYS A 546 20.43 -32.52 14.12
C LYS A 546 20.35 -31.01 14.10
N PHE A 547 19.30 -30.46 14.71
CA PHE A 547 19.19 -29.04 15.02
C PHE A 547 19.87 -28.75 16.34
N ILE A 548 20.79 -27.78 16.36
CA ILE A 548 21.48 -27.31 17.57
C ILE A 548 21.13 -25.84 17.83
N GLY A 549 21.44 -25.35 19.04
CA GLY A 549 21.13 -23.97 19.42
C GLY A 549 19.62 -23.71 19.51
N VAL A 550 18.80 -24.73 19.78
CA VAL A 550 17.34 -24.62 19.86
C VAL A 550 16.97 -24.06 21.24
N LYS A 551 16.34 -22.88 21.28
CA LYS A 551 15.81 -22.28 22.52
C LYS A 551 14.39 -22.69 22.83
N SER A 552 13.56 -22.92 21.81
CA SER A 552 12.20 -23.40 22.03
C SER A 552 11.72 -24.38 20.97
N LEU A 553 10.86 -25.30 21.40
CA LEU A 553 10.20 -26.29 20.56
C LEU A 553 8.71 -26.32 20.88
N TRP A 554 7.88 -26.09 19.88
CA TRP A 554 6.43 -26.19 20.02
C TRP A 554 5.97 -27.62 19.80
N ARG A 555 5.09 -28.08 20.69
CA ARG A 555 4.41 -29.38 20.59
C ARG A 555 3.00 -29.27 21.13
N LYS A 556 2.12 -30.18 20.74
CA LYS A 556 0.82 -30.30 21.39
C LYS A 556 0.97 -30.90 22.78
N ASP A 557 0.23 -30.38 23.74
CA ASP A 557 0.05 -31.00 25.05
C ASP A 557 -0.91 -32.19 24.98
N ALA A 558 -1.18 -32.83 26.13
CA ALA A 558 -2.10 -33.96 26.22
C ALA A 558 -3.54 -33.64 25.78
N ASN A 559 -3.91 -32.35 25.73
CA ASN A 559 -5.22 -31.87 25.30
C ASN A 559 -5.24 -31.46 23.81
N GLY A 560 -4.14 -31.65 23.09
CA GLY A 560 -4.01 -31.25 21.68
C GLY A 560 -3.80 -29.75 21.47
N THR A 561 -3.49 -28.99 22.53
CA THR A 561 -3.24 -27.54 22.48
C THR A 561 -1.75 -27.27 22.29
N TRP A 562 -1.41 -26.26 21.48
CA TRP A 562 -0.01 -25.88 21.27
C TRP A 562 0.63 -25.32 22.54
N ALA A 563 1.76 -25.90 22.92
CA ALA A 563 2.60 -25.46 24.04
C ALA A 563 4.05 -25.28 23.58
N GLU A 564 4.66 -24.16 23.98
CA GLU A 564 6.07 -23.88 23.74
C GLU A 564 6.92 -24.43 24.88
N HIS A 565 7.83 -25.36 24.56
CA HIS A 565 8.81 -25.89 25.50
C HIS A 565 10.10 -25.09 25.33
N VAL A 566 10.40 -24.23 26.30
CA VAL A 566 11.58 -23.36 26.30
C VAL A 566 12.72 -24.04 27.07
N ALA A 567 13.96 -23.85 26.61
CA ALA A 567 15.15 -24.27 27.35
C ALA A 567 15.16 -23.54 28.71
N GLY A 568 15.06 -24.31 29.81
CA GLY A 568 14.97 -23.78 31.17
C GLY A 568 16.30 -23.18 31.67
N ASP A 569 16.96 -23.87 32.61
CA ASP A 569 18.29 -23.45 33.11
C ASP A 569 19.43 -23.62 32.08
N GLU A 570 19.15 -24.29 30.97
CA GLU A 570 20.06 -24.48 29.85
C GLU A 570 19.95 -23.34 28.83
N SER A 571 21.06 -22.94 28.22
CA SER A 571 21.06 -21.88 27.20
C SER A 571 20.35 -22.28 25.90
N SER A 572 20.30 -23.58 25.60
CA SER A 572 19.67 -24.20 24.42
C SER A 572 19.74 -25.72 24.50
N PHE A 573 18.90 -26.44 23.76
CA PHE A 573 18.97 -27.90 23.58
C PHE A 573 19.18 -28.28 22.09
N SER A 574 19.39 -29.57 21.82
CA SER A 574 19.42 -30.16 20.48
C SER A 574 18.15 -30.95 20.18
N VAL A 575 17.72 -30.94 18.92
CA VAL A 575 16.58 -31.73 18.41
C VAL A 575 17.05 -32.58 17.24
N ILE A 576 16.80 -33.89 17.30
CA ILE A 576 17.09 -34.78 16.18
C ILE A 576 15.79 -35.13 15.47
N VAL A 577 15.84 -35.05 14.15
CA VAL A 577 14.76 -35.38 13.24
C VAL A 577 15.21 -36.49 12.32
N GLU A 578 14.36 -37.49 12.11
CA GLU A 578 14.55 -38.57 11.15
C GLU A 578 13.23 -38.79 10.41
N ASP A 579 13.30 -38.96 9.09
CA ASP A 579 12.13 -39.11 8.20
C ASP A 579 11.01 -38.07 8.46
N GLY A 580 11.42 -36.81 8.68
CA GLY A 580 10.49 -35.70 8.92
C GLY A 580 9.83 -35.70 10.30
N LYS A 581 10.27 -36.55 11.25
CA LYS A 581 9.73 -36.64 12.61
C LYS A 581 10.77 -36.35 13.66
N VAL A 582 10.37 -35.69 14.75
CA VAL A 582 11.27 -35.48 15.89
C VAL A 582 11.44 -36.79 16.65
N VAL A 583 12.65 -37.33 16.67
CA VAL A 583 12.98 -38.60 17.36
C VAL A 583 13.55 -38.39 18.76
N SER A 584 14.25 -37.27 19.01
CA SER A 584 14.77 -36.96 20.34
C SER A 584 15.01 -35.47 20.56
N GLN A 585 14.99 -35.09 21.85
CA GLN A 585 15.38 -33.78 22.36
C GLN A 585 16.37 -34.02 23.50
N CYS A 586 17.54 -33.36 23.47
CA CYS A 586 18.58 -33.56 24.50
C CYS A 586 19.31 -32.25 24.84
N SER A 587 19.68 -32.12 26.11
CA SER A 587 20.34 -30.97 26.72
C SER A 587 21.81 -30.77 26.32
N SER A 588 22.55 -31.88 26.19
CA SER A 588 23.93 -31.86 25.69
C SER A 588 24.32 -33.24 25.14
N ALA A 589 24.93 -33.26 23.95
CA ALA A 589 25.41 -34.46 23.24
C ALA A 589 24.35 -35.55 23.03
N CYS A 590 23.39 -35.32 22.13
CA CYS A 590 22.60 -36.45 21.60
C CYS A 590 23.55 -37.46 20.93
N ALA A 591 23.41 -38.74 21.27
CA ALA A 591 24.30 -39.84 20.87
C ALA A 591 24.17 -40.28 19.39
N LEU A 592 23.20 -39.75 18.65
CA LEU A 592 23.03 -40.01 17.22
C LEU A 592 23.97 -39.09 16.41
N ASP A 593 24.89 -39.72 15.68
CA ASP A 593 25.67 -39.06 14.63
C ASP A 593 24.75 -38.75 13.45
N ALA A 594 24.35 -37.48 13.34
CA ALA A 594 23.64 -36.96 12.18
C ALA A 594 24.65 -36.37 11.19
N GLU A 595 24.63 -36.82 9.94
CA GLU A 595 25.51 -36.28 8.88
C GLU A 595 25.23 -34.79 8.61
N THR A 596 23.99 -34.35 8.84
CA THR A 596 23.58 -32.96 8.65
C THR A 596 23.26 -32.31 9.99
N VAL A 597 23.99 -31.23 10.29
CA VAL A 597 23.79 -30.39 11.48
C VAL A 597 23.35 -28.99 11.04
N VAL A 598 22.27 -28.48 11.65
CA VAL A 598 21.75 -27.14 11.41
C VAL A 598 21.76 -26.34 12.71
N ASP A 599 22.56 -25.28 12.77
CA ASP A 599 22.54 -24.36 13.90
C ASP A 599 21.40 -23.33 13.73
N LEU A 600 20.55 -23.25 14.75
CA LEU A 600 19.47 -22.29 14.85
C LEU A 600 19.88 -21.02 15.60
N GLU A 601 21.10 -20.95 16.15
CA GLU A 601 21.66 -19.73 16.75
C GLU A 601 20.73 -19.09 17.78
N GLY A 602 20.20 -19.90 18.69
CA GLY A 602 19.20 -19.46 19.67
C GLY A 602 17.78 -19.36 19.10
N GLY A 603 17.47 -20.15 18.07
CA GLY A 603 16.20 -20.13 17.37
C GLY A 603 15.20 -21.16 17.89
N SER A 604 14.21 -21.55 17.08
CA SER A 604 13.13 -22.44 17.51
C SER A 604 12.59 -23.34 16.41
N LEU A 605 11.85 -24.36 16.81
CA LEU A 605 11.04 -25.20 15.93
C LEU A 605 9.57 -24.99 16.28
N ALA A 606 8.77 -24.53 15.32
CA ALA A 606 7.34 -24.23 15.50
C ALA A 606 6.48 -24.85 14.39
N PRO A 607 5.17 -25.06 14.57
CA PRO A 607 4.35 -25.71 13.57
C PRO A 607 4.13 -24.83 12.35
N GLY A 608 3.98 -25.45 11.18
CA GLY A 608 3.64 -24.76 9.96
C GLY A 608 2.24 -24.13 9.99
N LEU A 609 2.14 -22.94 9.40
CA LEU A 609 0.88 -22.20 9.27
C LEU A 609 0.04 -22.70 8.09
N THR A 610 -1.27 -22.40 8.13
CA THR A 610 -2.22 -22.69 7.04
C THR A 610 -2.66 -21.38 6.40
N SER A 611 -2.57 -21.27 5.06
CA SER A 611 -3.14 -20.16 4.31
C SER A 611 -4.55 -20.47 3.78
N PHE A 612 -5.46 -19.50 3.84
CA PHE A 612 -6.77 -19.53 3.19
C PHE A 612 -7.21 -18.11 2.80
N GLY A 613 -7.94 -18.00 1.68
CA GLY A 613 -8.51 -16.76 1.15
C GLY A 613 -7.89 -16.38 -0.20
N SER A 614 -6.58 -16.59 -0.33
CA SER A 614 -5.81 -16.34 -1.55
C SER A 614 -5.85 -17.55 -2.47
N TYR A 615 -5.72 -17.33 -3.77
CA TYR A 615 -5.76 -18.36 -4.82
C TYR A 615 -4.45 -19.14 -5.00
N LEU A 616 -3.72 -19.40 -3.91
CA LEU A 616 -2.50 -20.21 -3.97
C LEU A 616 -2.80 -21.56 -4.61
N GLY A 617 -1.97 -21.95 -5.59
CA GLY A 617 -2.12 -23.17 -6.35
C GLY A 617 -3.15 -23.11 -7.48
N LEU A 618 -4.03 -22.11 -7.55
CA LEU A 618 -4.96 -21.91 -8.68
C LEU A 618 -4.59 -20.69 -9.54
N SER A 619 -3.61 -19.90 -9.09
CA SER A 619 -3.08 -18.74 -9.78
C SER A 619 -1.59 -18.61 -9.50
N GLU A 620 -0.78 -18.44 -10.55
CA GLU A 620 0.63 -18.06 -10.44
C GLU A 620 0.82 -16.55 -10.60
N ILE A 621 0.18 -15.92 -11.60
CA ILE A 621 0.17 -14.48 -11.83
C ILE A 621 -1.28 -14.01 -11.98
N GLU A 622 -1.81 -13.37 -10.94
CA GLU A 622 -3.25 -13.05 -10.79
C GLU A 622 -3.85 -12.22 -11.93
N LEU A 623 -3.06 -11.34 -12.56
CA LEU A 623 -3.51 -10.51 -13.67
C LEU A 623 -3.09 -11.03 -15.05
N GLU A 624 -2.60 -12.27 -15.12
CA GLU A 624 -2.30 -12.98 -16.37
C GLU A 624 -3.17 -14.25 -16.46
N PRO A 625 -4.33 -14.19 -17.14
CA PRO A 625 -5.29 -15.29 -17.19
C PRO A 625 -4.72 -16.63 -17.67
N SER A 626 -3.67 -16.62 -18.50
CA SER A 626 -3.03 -17.86 -18.98
C SER A 626 -2.25 -18.63 -17.90
N THR A 627 -2.10 -18.05 -16.71
CA THR A 627 -1.41 -18.64 -15.56
C THR A 627 -2.36 -19.02 -14.42
N MET A 628 -3.67 -19.07 -14.71
CA MET A 628 -4.73 -19.31 -13.74
C MET A 628 -5.60 -20.48 -14.19
N ASP A 629 -6.21 -21.16 -13.22
CA ASP A 629 -7.23 -22.20 -13.49
C ASP A 629 -8.48 -21.61 -14.18
N GLY A 630 -8.76 -20.33 -13.90
CA GLY A 630 -9.86 -19.59 -14.51
C GLY A 630 -11.03 -19.33 -13.55
N TRP A 631 -12.01 -18.55 -14.02
CA TRP A 631 -13.21 -18.21 -13.26
C TRP A 631 -14.30 -19.24 -13.48
N VAL A 632 -14.92 -19.66 -12.39
CA VAL A 632 -16.08 -20.55 -12.39
C VAL A 632 -17.28 -19.82 -12.97
N PHE A 633 -18.01 -20.50 -13.86
CA PHE A 633 -19.24 -19.98 -14.43
C PHE A 633 -20.31 -19.77 -13.35
N ASP A 634 -20.89 -18.59 -13.30
CA ASP A 634 -21.94 -18.26 -12.33
C ASP A 634 -23.32 -18.69 -12.87
N GLU A 635 -23.95 -19.63 -12.16
CA GLU A 635 -25.30 -20.11 -12.46
C GLU A 635 -26.39 -19.03 -12.32
N LEU A 636 -26.10 -17.94 -11.61
CA LEU A 636 -26.99 -16.79 -11.48
C LEU A 636 -26.71 -15.69 -12.50
N SER A 637 -25.59 -15.75 -13.23
CA SER A 637 -25.21 -14.76 -14.22
C SER A 637 -25.94 -14.99 -15.55
N PRO A 638 -26.64 -13.97 -16.09
CA PRO A 638 -27.24 -14.06 -17.42
C PRO A 638 -26.19 -14.02 -18.53
N ASP A 639 -25.01 -13.43 -18.26
CA ASP A 639 -23.99 -13.14 -19.27
C ASP A 639 -22.96 -14.28 -19.42
N ALA A 640 -22.79 -15.10 -18.38
CA ALA A 640 -21.84 -16.22 -18.37
C ALA A 640 -22.43 -17.50 -17.73
N PRO A 641 -23.56 -18.03 -18.26
CA PRO A 641 -24.18 -19.21 -17.67
C PRO A 641 -23.28 -20.46 -17.84
N PRO A 642 -23.34 -21.42 -16.90
CA PRO A 642 -22.60 -22.67 -17.01
C PRO A 642 -22.87 -23.40 -18.35
N PRO A 643 -21.83 -23.92 -19.02
CA PRO A 643 -22.00 -24.75 -20.21
C PRO A 643 -22.98 -25.91 -19.95
N ARG A 644 -23.89 -26.17 -20.89
CA ARG A 644 -24.92 -27.23 -20.74
C ARG A 644 -24.34 -28.61 -20.42
N VAL A 645 -23.12 -28.89 -20.89
CA VAL A 645 -22.42 -30.15 -20.65
C VAL A 645 -22.08 -30.38 -19.17
N LEU A 646 -21.92 -29.31 -18.37
CA LEU A 646 -21.66 -29.41 -16.93
C LEU A 646 -22.90 -29.85 -16.15
N GLY A 647 -24.11 -29.61 -16.66
CA GLY A 647 -25.35 -29.93 -15.95
C GLY A 647 -25.40 -29.27 -14.57
N HIS A 648 -25.40 -30.08 -13.51
CA HIS A 648 -25.38 -29.65 -12.10
C HIS A 648 -24.06 -30.01 -11.39
N ALA A 649 -22.99 -30.31 -12.13
CA ALA A 649 -21.71 -30.64 -11.55
C ALA A 649 -21.12 -29.43 -10.81
N VAL A 650 -20.56 -29.68 -9.63
CA VAL A 650 -19.83 -28.69 -8.85
C VAL A 650 -18.35 -28.86 -9.16
N VAL A 651 -17.71 -27.77 -9.56
CA VAL A 651 -16.27 -27.72 -9.86
C VAL A 651 -15.43 -27.96 -8.61
N ARG A 652 -14.22 -28.49 -8.79
CA ARG A 652 -13.32 -28.87 -7.69
C ARG A 652 -11.95 -28.24 -7.92
N ALA A 653 -11.42 -27.56 -6.90
CA ALA A 653 -10.11 -26.93 -6.97
C ALA A 653 -8.97 -27.93 -7.23
N VAL A 654 -9.10 -29.18 -6.75
CA VAL A 654 -8.08 -30.22 -6.96
C VAL A 654 -7.81 -30.53 -8.43
N ASP A 655 -8.81 -30.32 -9.31
CA ASP A 655 -8.68 -30.63 -10.75
C ASP A 655 -7.83 -29.58 -11.50
N GLY A 656 -7.79 -28.34 -10.97
CA GLY A 656 -7.03 -27.21 -11.51
C GLY A 656 -5.76 -26.87 -10.75
N LEU A 657 -5.42 -27.66 -9.73
CA LEU A 657 -4.36 -27.36 -8.78
C LEU A 657 -2.96 -27.45 -9.42
N GLN A 658 -2.21 -26.36 -9.29
CA GLN A 658 -0.84 -26.19 -9.75
C GLN A 658 0.14 -26.24 -8.57
N PHE A 659 1.33 -26.77 -8.81
CA PHE A 659 2.39 -26.98 -7.82
C PHE A 659 3.69 -26.31 -8.28
N GLY A 660 4.63 -26.09 -7.35
CA GLY A 660 5.91 -25.44 -7.66
C GLY A 660 5.81 -23.95 -8.03
N GLY A 661 4.65 -23.33 -7.84
CA GLY A 661 4.45 -21.90 -8.07
C GLY A 661 5.28 -21.02 -7.13
N ARG A 662 5.74 -19.85 -7.57
CA ARG A 662 6.66 -19.01 -6.79
C ARG A 662 6.00 -18.49 -5.52
N HIS A 663 4.72 -18.12 -5.58
CA HIS A 663 3.99 -17.68 -4.38
C HIS A 663 3.87 -18.80 -3.35
N ALA A 664 3.57 -20.03 -3.78
CA ALA A 664 3.49 -21.20 -2.90
C ALA A 664 4.85 -21.51 -2.26
N LEU A 665 5.93 -21.55 -3.05
CA LEU A 665 7.26 -21.83 -2.54
C LEU A 665 7.80 -20.71 -1.63
N LEU A 666 7.52 -19.43 -1.93
CA LEU A 666 7.88 -18.32 -1.05
C LEU A 666 7.10 -18.37 0.28
N ALA A 667 5.82 -18.72 0.24
CA ALA A 667 5.02 -18.92 1.46
C ALA A 667 5.56 -20.11 2.27
N TYR A 668 5.94 -21.22 1.62
CA TYR A 668 6.59 -22.38 2.23
C TYR A 668 7.90 -22.01 2.92
N ARG A 669 8.77 -21.25 2.23
CA ARG A 669 10.02 -20.70 2.77
C ARG A 669 9.81 -19.68 3.89
N ALA A 670 8.59 -19.16 4.07
CA ALA A 670 8.24 -18.25 5.16
C ALA A 670 7.52 -18.95 6.33
N GLY A 671 7.33 -20.27 6.26
CA GLY A 671 6.72 -21.08 7.32
C GLY A 671 5.23 -21.37 7.16
N VAL A 672 4.64 -21.05 6.01
CA VAL A 672 3.29 -21.51 5.64
C VAL A 672 3.42 -22.83 4.87
N THR A 673 3.13 -23.95 5.51
CA THR A 673 3.39 -25.27 4.92
C THR A 673 2.18 -25.87 4.20
N MET A 674 1.00 -25.28 4.36
CA MET A 674 -0.24 -25.77 3.78
C MET A 674 -1.11 -24.63 3.25
N GLY A 675 -1.71 -24.83 2.09
CA GLY A 675 -2.74 -23.98 1.54
C GLY A 675 -4.09 -24.70 1.53
N ILE A 676 -5.15 -23.99 1.89
CA ILE A 676 -6.53 -24.38 1.60
C ILE A 676 -7.06 -23.35 0.61
N THR A 677 -7.38 -23.80 -0.60
CA THR A 677 -7.79 -22.93 -1.70
C THR A 677 -9.13 -23.38 -2.27
N ALA A 678 -9.94 -22.41 -2.68
CA ALA A 678 -11.24 -22.63 -3.29
C ALA A 678 -11.23 -22.08 -4.72
N PRO A 679 -12.07 -22.61 -5.63
CA PRO A 679 -12.16 -22.07 -6.98
C PRO A 679 -12.50 -20.58 -7.00
N MET A 680 -12.02 -19.87 -8.01
CA MET A 680 -12.30 -18.46 -8.25
C MET A 680 -13.68 -18.32 -8.88
N GLY A 681 -14.60 -17.57 -8.28
CA GLY A 681 -15.96 -17.45 -8.80
C GLY A 681 -16.83 -16.54 -7.94
N ASP A 682 -18.05 -16.29 -8.43
CA ASP A 682 -19.05 -15.48 -7.75
C ASP A 682 -19.92 -16.35 -6.80
N PHE A 683 -21.21 -16.55 -7.11
CA PHE A 683 -22.17 -17.16 -6.18
C PHE A 683 -21.83 -18.61 -5.77
N THR A 684 -21.82 -19.57 -6.71
CA THR A 684 -21.40 -20.95 -6.43
C THR A 684 -19.97 -21.12 -6.91
N ARG A 685 -19.02 -21.17 -5.97
CA ARG A 685 -17.58 -21.24 -6.30
C ARG A 685 -17.13 -22.68 -6.52
N GLY A 686 -17.47 -23.59 -5.60
CA GLY A 686 -17.17 -25.02 -5.75
C GLY A 686 -16.47 -25.63 -4.55
N LEU A 687 -15.87 -26.81 -4.74
CA LEU A 687 -15.20 -27.58 -3.69
C LEU A 687 -13.74 -27.13 -3.53
N GLY A 688 -13.36 -26.78 -2.30
CA GLY A 688 -11.98 -26.42 -1.96
C GLY A 688 -11.05 -27.64 -1.81
N VAL A 689 -9.74 -27.39 -1.81
CA VAL A 689 -8.67 -28.40 -1.67
C VAL A 689 -7.65 -27.95 -0.63
N ALA A 690 -7.12 -28.90 0.16
CA ALA A 690 -5.95 -28.68 1.02
C ALA A 690 -4.72 -29.37 0.44
N PHE A 691 -3.58 -28.66 0.37
CA PHE A 691 -2.37 -29.15 -0.29
C PHE A 691 -1.08 -28.61 0.34
N ASP A 692 0.02 -29.32 0.12
CA ASP A 692 1.38 -28.91 0.51
C ASP A 692 1.90 -27.82 -0.41
N LEU A 693 2.24 -26.65 0.15
CA LEU A 693 2.83 -25.55 -0.61
C LEU A 693 4.27 -25.83 -1.05
N GLY A 694 4.94 -26.81 -0.44
CA GLY A 694 6.30 -27.22 -0.77
C GLY A 694 6.39 -28.35 -1.79
N ALA A 695 5.26 -28.92 -2.22
CA ALA A 695 5.23 -30.01 -3.20
C ALA A 695 5.57 -29.52 -4.61
N GLY A 696 6.30 -30.33 -5.37
CA GLY A 696 6.70 -30.01 -6.74
C GLY A 696 5.64 -30.39 -7.77
N ASN A 697 4.81 -31.39 -7.48
CA ASN A 697 3.74 -31.84 -8.35
C ASN A 697 2.67 -32.64 -7.57
N ALA A 698 1.54 -32.93 -8.23
CA ALA A 698 0.40 -33.63 -7.62
C ALA A 698 0.66 -35.10 -7.25
N VAL A 699 1.67 -35.75 -7.84
CA VAL A 699 2.00 -37.17 -7.55
C VAL A 699 2.99 -37.32 -6.41
N ASP A 700 3.58 -36.23 -5.93
CA ASP A 700 4.41 -36.26 -4.72
C ASP A 700 3.57 -36.74 -3.53
N ALA A 701 4.16 -37.61 -2.70
CA ALA A 701 3.47 -38.13 -1.53
C ALA A 701 3.03 -36.98 -0.60
N GLY A 702 1.75 -36.95 -0.25
CA GLY A 702 1.19 -35.90 0.62
C GLY A 702 0.98 -34.54 -0.04
N ALA A 703 1.20 -34.41 -1.37
CA ALA A 703 0.98 -33.16 -2.11
C ALA A 703 -0.46 -32.66 -1.97
N VAL A 704 -1.44 -33.52 -2.24
CA VAL A 704 -2.85 -33.28 -1.94
C VAL A 704 -3.15 -33.86 -0.57
N VAL A 705 -3.35 -33.00 0.43
CA VAL A 705 -3.69 -33.40 1.80
C VAL A 705 -5.15 -33.85 1.86
N GLN A 706 -6.05 -33.06 1.27
CA GLN A 706 -7.47 -33.38 1.18
C GLN A 706 -8.05 -32.81 -0.11
N ALA A 707 -8.48 -33.70 -1.01
CA ALA A 707 -8.97 -33.34 -2.34
C ALA A 707 -10.25 -32.47 -2.30
N GLU A 708 -11.09 -32.66 -1.29
CA GLU A 708 -12.35 -31.91 -1.11
C GLU A 708 -12.51 -31.51 0.36
N THR A 709 -12.43 -30.21 0.66
CA THR A 709 -12.50 -29.67 2.02
C THR A 709 -13.91 -29.19 2.36
N ALA A 710 -14.36 -28.13 1.69
CA ALA A 710 -15.63 -27.47 1.91
C ALA A 710 -16.30 -27.09 0.60
N LEU A 711 -17.62 -26.88 0.63
CA LEU A 711 -18.33 -26.23 -0.47
C LEU A 711 -18.33 -24.72 -0.25
N HIS A 712 -17.81 -23.96 -1.22
CA HIS A 712 -17.68 -22.51 -1.16
C HIS A 712 -18.77 -21.81 -1.97
N VAL A 713 -19.37 -20.80 -1.37
CA VAL A 713 -20.33 -19.88 -1.99
C VAL A 713 -20.03 -18.45 -1.57
N GLU A 714 -20.57 -17.48 -2.30
CA GLU A 714 -20.48 -16.06 -1.97
C GLU A 714 -21.86 -15.42 -1.88
N VAL A 715 -22.05 -14.55 -0.87
CA VAL A 715 -23.22 -13.69 -0.77
C VAL A 715 -22.77 -12.26 -0.50
N THR A 716 -22.87 -11.41 -1.54
CA THR A 716 -22.33 -10.05 -1.54
C THR A 716 -23.33 -9.03 -2.10
N LEU A 717 -23.21 -7.78 -1.68
CA LEU A 717 -23.92 -6.65 -2.29
C LEU A 717 -23.36 -6.26 -3.67
N SER A 718 -22.15 -6.71 -4.02
CA SER A 718 -21.41 -6.25 -5.20
C SER A 718 -21.58 -7.13 -6.45
N SER A 719 -22.36 -8.21 -6.38
CA SER A 719 -22.59 -9.14 -7.50
C SER A 719 -23.49 -8.57 -8.61
N GLY A 720 -24.14 -7.43 -8.37
CA GLY A 720 -25.21 -6.90 -9.24
C GLY A 720 -26.57 -7.61 -9.06
N LEU A 721 -26.62 -8.73 -8.34
CA LEU A 721 -27.84 -9.44 -7.96
C LEU A 721 -28.27 -9.07 -6.54
N SER A 722 -29.58 -9.03 -6.30
CA SER A 722 -30.08 -8.78 -4.94
C SER A 722 -29.64 -9.89 -3.98
N VAL A 723 -29.27 -9.52 -2.74
CA VAL A 723 -29.01 -10.48 -1.66
C VAL A 723 -30.18 -11.46 -1.52
N SER A 724 -31.42 -10.99 -1.62
CA SER A 724 -32.61 -11.84 -1.56
C SER A 724 -32.64 -12.93 -2.64
N THR A 725 -32.18 -12.62 -3.86
CA THR A 725 -32.04 -13.58 -4.96
C THR A 725 -30.98 -14.63 -4.62
N GLN A 726 -29.81 -14.19 -4.16
CA GLN A 726 -28.70 -15.08 -3.78
C GLN A 726 -29.12 -16.00 -2.61
N ILE A 727 -29.78 -15.48 -1.58
CA ILE A 727 -30.32 -16.27 -0.45
C ILE A 727 -31.41 -17.24 -0.91
N ALA A 728 -32.29 -16.85 -1.84
CA ALA A 728 -33.30 -17.75 -2.39
C ALA A 728 -32.67 -18.91 -3.19
N ALA A 729 -31.63 -18.63 -3.97
CA ALA A 729 -30.85 -19.63 -4.68
C ALA A 729 -30.17 -20.59 -3.69
N LEU A 730 -29.47 -20.06 -2.69
CA LEU A 730 -28.79 -20.86 -1.66
C LEU A 730 -29.77 -21.76 -0.90
N ARG A 731 -30.92 -21.21 -0.49
CA ARG A 731 -32.00 -21.97 0.15
C ARG A 731 -32.49 -23.12 -0.74
N ARG A 732 -32.65 -22.88 -2.05
CA ARG A 732 -33.05 -23.93 -2.99
C ARG A 732 -31.99 -25.03 -3.09
N SER A 733 -30.73 -24.66 -3.23
CA SER A 733 -29.60 -25.60 -3.34
C SER A 733 -29.44 -26.43 -2.07
N LEU A 734 -29.51 -25.82 -0.88
CA LEU A 734 -29.49 -26.57 0.39
C LEU A 734 -30.68 -27.51 0.54
N ARG A 735 -31.87 -27.16 0.05
CA ARG A 735 -33.08 -27.98 0.18
C ARG A 735 -33.18 -29.13 -0.83
N ARG A 736 -32.65 -28.96 -2.04
CA ARG A 736 -32.89 -29.87 -3.19
C ARG A 736 -31.64 -30.29 -3.95
N GLY A 737 -30.50 -29.67 -3.68
CA GLY A 737 -29.25 -29.99 -4.34
C GLY A 737 -28.76 -31.39 -3.97
N ASP A 738 -28.14 -32.03 -4.96
CA ASP A 738 -27.50 -33.34 -4.87
C ASP A 738 -25.98 -33.19 -4.76
N GLY A 739 -25.25 -34.31 -4.67
CA GLY A 739 -23.78 -34.32 -4.61
C GLY A 739 -23.25 -33.52 -3.41
N PRO A 740 -22.36 -32.53 -3.60
CA PRO A 740 -21.81 -31.73 -2.51
C PRO A 740 -22.87 -31.02 -1.66
N TRP A 741 -23.98 -30.57 -2.25
CA TRP A 741 -25.08 -29.95 -1.50
C TRP A 741 -25.76 -30.91 -0.53
N ALA A 742 -25.88 -32.19 -0.91
CA ALA A 742 -26.43 -33.21 -0.03
C ALA A 742 -25.48 -33.51 1.15
N ARG A 743 -24.17 -33.56 0.90
CA ARG A 743 -23.13 -33.76 1.93
C ARG A 743 -23.08 -32.61 2.93
N VAL A 744 -23.19 -31.37 2.45
CA VAL A 744 -23.36 -30.18 3.30
C VAL A 744 -24.60 -30.31 4.17
N ARG A 745 -25.76 -30.64 3.56
CA ARG A 745 -27.03 -30.83 4.29
C ARG A 745 -26.97 -31.95 5.34
N GLN A 746 -26.13 -32.96 5.13
CA GLN A 746 -25.90 -34.07 6.07
C GLN A 746 -24.88 -33.74 7.16
N GLY A 747 -24.18 -32.60 7.06
CA GLY A 747 -23.13 -32.19 8.00
C GLY A 747 -21.77 -32.85 7.76
N GLU A 748 -21.57 -33.50 6.61
CA GLU A 748 -20.33 -34.21 6.27
C GLU A 748 -19.19 -33.24 5.96
N ILE A 749 -19.46 -32.22 5.13
CA ILE A 749 -18.53 -31.13 4.80
C ILE A 749 -19.14 -29.77 5.18
N PRO A 750 -18.34 -28.76 5.52
CA PRO A 750 -18.85 -27.43 5.81
C PRO A 750 -19.28 -26.68 4.55
N LEU A 751 -20.27 -25.79 4.72
CA LEU A 751 -20.57 -24.71 3.79
C LEU A 751 -19.76 -23.46 4.20
N VAL A 752 -18.84 -23.03 3.37
CA VAL A 752 -18.10 -21.77 3.57
C VAL A 752 -18.79 -20.69 2.73
N VAL A 753 -19.27 -19.65 3.41
CA VAL A 753 -19.93 -18.50 2.78
C VAL A 753 -19.01 -17.29 2.88
N VAL A 754 -18.55 -16.78 1.74
CA VAL A 754 -17.88 -15.48 1.67
C VAL A 754 -18.94 -14.41 1.87
N VAL A 755 -18.83 -13.66 2.98
CA VAL A 755 -19.81 -12.65 3.39
C VAL A 755 -19.17 -11.64 4.35
N HIS A 756 -19.43 -10.34 4.16
CA HIS A 756 -18.92 -9.29 5.05
C HIS A 756 -20.00 -8.64 5.92
N SER A 757 -21.20 -8.43 5.37
CA SER A 757 -22.28 -7.70 6.03
C SER A 757 -22.92 -8.48 7.18
N ALA A 758 -23.05 -7.84 8.35
CA ALA A 758 -23.75 -8.40 9.50
C ALA A 758 -25.22 -8.73 9.18
N ASP A 759 -25.91 -7.92 8.37
CA ASP A 759 -27.32 -8.15 8.06
C ASP A 759 -27.50 -9.41 7.18
N VAL A 760 -26.53 -9.65 6.29
CA VAL A 760 -26.49 -10.87 5.47
C VAL A 760 -26.14 -12.08 6.33
N MET A 761 -25.17 -11.96 7.23
CA MET A 761 -24.81 -13.01 8.19
C MET A 761 -26.02 -13.41 9.05
N ALA A 762 -26.79 -12.45 9.59
CA ALA A 762 -28.01 -12.75 10.34
C ALA A 762 -29.01 -13.58 9.51
N THR A 763 -29.21 -13.21 8.24
CA THR A 763 -30.07 -13.96 7.31
C THR A 763 -29.54 -15.38 7.05
N LEU A 764 -28.22 -15.55 6.97
CA LEU A 764 -27.58 -16.86 6.81
C LEU A 764 -27.71 -17.73 8.07
N LEU A 765 -27.64 -17.13 9.26
CA LEU A 765 -27.89 -17.83 10.54
C LEU A 765 -29.35 -18.33 10.61
N ASP A 766 -30.31 -17.53 10.17
CA ASP A 766 -31.71 -17.96 10.07
C ASP A 766 -31.90 -19.08 9.03
N LEU A 767 -31.23 -18.98 7.88
CA LEU A 767 -31.25 -20.05 6.88
C LEU A 767 -30.64 -21.35 7.41
N LYS A 768 -29.54 -21.26 8.15
CA LYS A 768 -28.94 -22.42 8.84
C LYS A 768 -29.97 -23.07 9.76
N ARG A 769 -30.60 -22.29 10.66
CA ARG A 769 -31.64 -22.80 11.57
C ARG A 769 -32.78 -23.47 10.80
N GLU A 770 -33.27 -22.85 9.73
CA GLU A 770 -34.32 -23.39 8.85
C GLU A 770 -33.96 -24.77 8.28
N ILE A 771 -32.72 -24.95 7.81
CA ILE A 771 -32.24 -26.22 7.24
C ILE A 771 -32.05 -27.28 8.34
N GLU A 772 -31.52 -26.90 9.50
CA GLU A 772 -31.33 -27.81 10.64
C GLU A 772 -32.65 -28.32 11.19
N GLU A 773 -33.64 -27.44 11.38
CA GLU A 773 -35.00 -27.81 11.80
C GLU A 773 -35.66 -28.78 10.82
N ARG A 774 -35.43 -28.58 9.51
CA ARG A 774 -36.01 -29.44 8.48
C ARG A 774 -35.35 -30.81 8.39
N THR A 775 -34.05 -30.89 8.64
CA THR A 775 -33.25 -32.11 8.40
C THR A 775 -32.95 -32.90 9.66
N GLY A 776 -33.06 -32.26 10.84
CA GLY A 776 -32.61 -32.81 12.11
C GLY A 776 -31.09 -33.01 12.19
N ARG A 777 -30.33 -32.38 11.29
CA ARG A 777 -28.87 -32.50 11.20
C ARG A 777 -28.23 -31.13 11.40
N VAL A 778 -27.06 -31.10 12.03
CA VAL A 778 -26.28 -29.88 12.21
C VAL A 778 -25.61 -29.52 10.88
N LEU A 779 -25.91 -28.33 10.38
CA LEU A 779 -25.29 -27.77 9.18
C LEU A 779 -23.97 -27.11 9.58
N ARG A 780 -22.82 -27.71 9.24
CA ARG A 780 -21.51 -27.08 9.47
C ARG A 780 -21.37 -25.86 8.55
N MET A 781 -21.19 -24.68 9.12
CA MET A 781 -21.12 -23.42 8.37
C MET A 781 -19.96 -22.55 8.86
N THR A 782 -19.32 -21.85 7.92
CA THR A 782 -18.23 -20.91 8.17
C THR A 782 -18.48 -19.63 7.40
N PHE A 783 -18.30 -18.47 8.06
CA PHE A 783 -18.24 -17.18 7.39
C PHE A 783 -16.78 -16.83 7.06
N ALA A 784 -16.50 -16.62 5.79
CA ALA A 784 -15.21 -16.14 5.29
C ALA A 784 -15.33 -14.66 4.90
N GLY A 785 -14.27 -13.88 5.14
CA GLY A 785 -14.28 -12.43 4.97
C GLY A 785 -14.73 -11.72 6.25
N ALA A 786 -16.02 -11.81 6.55
CA ALA A 786 -16.64 -11.65 7.88
C ALA A 786 -16.26 -10.38 8.66
N LEU A 787 -15.97 -9.27 7.97
CA LEU A 787 -15.45 -8.05 8.61
C LEU A 787 -16.42 -7.40 9.62
N GLU A 788 -17.74 -7.57 9.44
CA GLU A 788 -18.76 -7.11 10.41
C GLU A 788 -19.22 -8.19 11.40
N ALA A 789 -18.57 -9.37 11.44
CA ALA A 789 -19.00 -10.49 12.29
C ALA A 789 -18.96 -10.18 13.79
N HIS A 790 -18.12 -9.22 14.20
CA HIS A 790 -18.06 -8.75 15.58
C HIS A 790 -19.40 -8.20 16.09
N LEU A 791 -20.27 -7.71 15.21
CA LEU A 791 -21.62 -7.22 15.57
C LEU A 791 -22.58 -8.37 15.94
N LEU A 792 -22.26 -9.61 15.56
CA LEU A 792 -23.08 -10.80 15.77
C LEU A 792 -22.30 -11.90 16.51
N ALA A 793 -21.26 -11.55 17.25
CA ALA A 793 -20.34 -12.51 17.84
C ALA A 793 -21.06 -13.54 18.73
N LYS A 794 -22.08 -13.10 19.47
CA LYS A 794 -22.90 -13.97 20.32
C LYS A 794 -23.74 -14.93 19.50
N GLU A 795 -24.44 -14.44 18.49
CA GLU A 795 -25.33 -15.21 17.63
C GLU A 795 -24.55 -16.24 16.80
N ILE A 796 -23.38 -15.84 16.27
CA ILE A 796 -22.44 -16.70 15.56
C ILE A 796 -21.96 -17.83 16.47
N ALA A 797 -21.55 -17.51 17.71
CA ALA A 797 -21.12 -18.50 18.69
C ALA A 797 -22.24 -19.49 19.04
N GLN A 798 -23.46 -18.98 19.31
CA GLN A 798 -24.63 -19.80 19.63
C GLN A 798 -25.02 -20.75 18.50
N ALA A 799 -24.83 -20.33 17.25
CA ALA A 799 -25.07 -21.16 16.07
C ALA A 799 -23.94 -22.16 15.76
N GLY A 800 -22.81 -22.08 16.47
CA GLY A 800 -21.63 -22.92 16.20
C GLY A 800 -20.99 -22.65 14.83
N VAL A 801 -21.08 -21.41 14.33
CA VAL A 801 -20.50 -20.99 13.05
C VAL A 801 -19.04 -20.57 13.27
N SER A 802 -18.13 -21.07 12.44
CA SER A 802 -16.73 -20.60 12.44
C SER A 802 -16.58 -19.32 11.64
N VAL A 803 -15.55 -18.53 11.95
CA VAL A 803 -15.26 -17.29 11.23
C VAL A 803 -13.81 -17.29 10.77
N VAL A 804 -13.57 -17.04 9.49
CA VAL A 804 -12.24 -16.74 8.95
C VAL A 804 -12.23 -15.30 8.47
N ILE A 805 -11.52 -14.43 9.18
CA ILE A 805 -11.45 -13.01 8.85
C ILE A 805 -10.42 -12.80 7.75
N ALA A 806 -10.85 -12.33 6.59
CA ALA A 806 -10.00 -12.07 5.43
C ALA A 806 -10.43 -10.73 4.77
N PRO A 807 -9.56 -9.72 4.70
CA PRO A 807 -8.18 -9.69 5.19
C PRO A 807 -8.11 -9.63 6.72
N GLY A 808 -7.04 -10.19 7.30
CA GLY A 808 -6.77 -10.08 8.75
C GLY A 808 -6.51 -8.65 9.25
N LYS A 809 -6.26 -7.70 8.34
CA LYS A 809 -6.18 -6.26 8.64
C LYS A 809 -7.44 -5.59 8.10
N PRO A 810 -8.43 -5.28 8.96
CA PRO A 810 -9.74 -4.82 8.50
C PRO A 810 -9.65 -3.45 7.86
N PHE A 811 -10.21 -3.30 6.65
CA PHE A 811 -10.34 -2.04 5.93
C PHE A 811 -11.73 -1.98 5.28
N PRO A 812 -12.47 -0.87 5.38
CA PRO A 812 -13.82 -0.74 4.81
C PRO A 812 -13.77 -0.51 3.29
N ALA A 813 -13.19 -1.44 2.52
CA ALA A 813 -13.00 -1.29 1.07
C ALA A 813 -14.34 -1.12 0.33
N MET A 814 -15.37 -1.86 0.75
CA MET A 814 -16.70 -1.85 0.13
C MET A 814 -17.78 -1.50 1.15
N PHE A 815 -18.97 -1.11 0.66
CA PHE A 815 -20.08 -0.65 1.50
C PHE A 815 -20.54 -1.69 2.53
N GLU A 816 -20.44 -2.97 2.20
CA GLU A 816 -20.76 -4.09 3.10
C GLU A 816 -19.72 -4.34 4.21
N MET A 817 -18.61 -3.60 4.19
CA MET A 817 -17.53 -3.62 5.18
C MET A 817 -17.48 -2.33 6.02
N ARG A 818 -18.42 -1.39 5.80
CA ARG A 818 -18.41 -0.03 6.38
C ARG A 818 -18.45 -0.01 7.92
N ARG A 819 -19.02 -1.04 8.55
CA ARG A 819 -19.05 -1.16 10.02
C ARG A 819 -17.88 -1.98 10.56
N SER A 820 -16.85 -2.26 9.77
CA SER A 820 -15.64 -2.93 10.26
C SER A 820 -14.98 -2.15 11.40
N ILE A 821 -14.41 -2.87 12.36
CA ILE A 821 -13.74 -2.29 13.52
C ILE A 821 -12.23 -2.26 13.28
N PRO A 822 -11.55 -1.10 13.38
CA PRO A 822 -10.15 -0.98 12.98
C PRO A 822 -9.15 -1.61 13.96
N GLY A 823 -9.52 -1.76 15.24
CA GLY A 823 -8.60 -2.15 16.30
C GLY A 823 -7.77 -0.97 16.85
N PRO A 824 -6.81 -1.26 17.75
CA PRO A 824 -5.88 -0.26 18.28
C PRO A 824 -5.11 0.51 17.19
N PRO A 825 -4.84 1.82 17.37
CA PRO A 825 -5.13 2.62 18.56
C PRO A 825 -6.57 3.19 18.60
N LEU A 826 -7.37 2.99 17.55
CA LEU A 826 -8.68 3.65 17.39
C LEU A 826 -9.80 2.99 18.20
N THR A 827 -9.72 1.69 18.43
CA THR A 827 -10.68 0.94 19.26
C THR A 827 -9.95 -0.03 20.18
N GLN A 828 -10.48 -0.25 21.38
CA GLN A 828 -9.88 -1.17 22.36
C GLN A 828 -9.80 -2.60 21.82
N ASP A 829 -10.87 -3.04 21.19
CA ASP A 829 -11.03 -4.38 20.66
C ASP A 829 -10.91 -4.39 19.14
N SER A 830 -10.51 -5.55 18.61
CA SER A 830 -10.57 -5.91 17.20
C SER A 830 -11.68 -6.94 16.96
N SER A 831 -12.02 -7.21 15.69
CA SER A 831 -12.96 -8.29 15.38
C SER A 831 -12.52 -9.64 15.95
N PHE A 832 -11.21 -9.92 15.96
CA PHE A 832 -10.66 -11.14 16.55
C PHE A 832 -10.92 -11.23 18.05
N THR A 833 -10.60 -10.18 18.81
CA THR A 833 -10.76 -10.22 20.27
C THR A 833 -12.23 -10.32 20.69
N ILE A 834 -13.14 -9.66 19.96
CA ILE A 834 -14.59 -9.76 20.22
C ILE A 834 -15.09 -11.18 19.98
N LEU A 835 -14.80 -11.76 18.82
CA LEU A 835 -15.27 -13.10 18.47
C LEU A 835 -14.71 -14.18 19.41
N LEU A 836 -13.44 -14.08 19.79
CA LEU A 836 -12.81 -15.02 20.73
C LEU A 836 -13.41 -14.94 22.13
N LYS A 837 -13.70 -13.73 22.65
CA LYS A 837 -14.38 -13.55 23.95
C LYS A 837 -15.76 -14.22 23.98
N HIS A 838 -16.40 -14.38 22.83
CA HIS A 838 -17.69 -15.08 22.69
C HIS A 838 -17.57 -16.58 22.40
N GLY A 839 -16.34 -17.13 22.31
CA GLY A 839 -16.11 -18.57 22.07
C GLY A 839 -16.26 -18.99 20.61
N VAL A 840 -16.20 -18.05 19.67
CA VAL A 840 -16.21 -18.38 18.22
C VAL A 840 -14.88 -19.03 17.83
N ASN A 841 -14.91 -20.06 16.98
CA ASN A 841 -13.71 -20.56 16.31
C ASN A 841 -13.27 -19.55 15.25
N VAL A 842 -12.19 -18.82 15.51
CA VAL A 842 -11.70 -17.75 14.62
C VAL A 842 -10.39 -18.12 13.95
N GLY A 843 -10.33 -17.97 12.63
CA GLY A 843 -9.12 -18.09 11.81
C GLY A 843 -8.70 -16.76 11.19
N ILE A 844 -7.40 -16.60 10.89
CA ILE A 844 -6.85 -15.50 10.11
C ILE A 844 -6.76 -15.94 8.64
N GLY A 845 -7.41 -15.20 7.75
CA GLY A 845 -7.31 -15.39 6.31
C GLY A 845 -6.37 -14.39 5.64
N ILE A 846 -5.88 -14.78 4.48
CA ILE A 846 -4.95 -14.05 3.61
C ILE A 846 -5.68 -13.82 2.30
N GLU A 847 -5.94 -12.57 1.92
CA GLU A 847 -6.71 -12.26 0.71
C GLU A 847 -5.84 -12.34 -0.56
N GLN A 848 -4.61 -11.84 -0.49
CA GLN A 848 -3.71 -11.71 -1.62
C GLN A 848 -2.60 -12.75 -1.58
N VAL A 849 -2.28 -13.39 -2.71
CA VAL A 849 -1.29 -14.49 -2.76
C VAL A 849 0.09 -14.09 -2.25
N TYR A 850 0.54 -12.86 -2.50
CA TYR A 850 1.83 -12.36 -2.05
C TYR A 850 1.91 -12.12 -0.54
N LEU A 851 0.76 -11.95 0.14
CA LEU A 851 0.70 -11.76 1.60
C LEU A 851 0.87 -13.07 2.37
N ALA A 852 0.75 -14.23 1.72
CA ALA A 852 0.84 -15.51 2.41
C ALA A 852 2.19 -15.69 3.12
N ARG A 853 3.28 -15.22 2.54
CA ARG A 853 4.61 -15.23 3.18
C ARG A 853 4.70 -14.34 4.43
N SER A 854 3.80 -13.37 4.58
CA SER A 854 3.75 -12.45 5.72
C SER A 854 2.77 -12.91 6.80
N ALA A 855 2.13 -14.09 6.65
CA ALA A 855 1.12 -14.62 7.57
C ALA A 855 1.58 -14.64 9.04
N ARG A 856 2.85 -15.01 9.30
CA ARG A 856 3.40 -15.02 10.65
C ARG A 856 3.48 -13.62 11.27
N PHE A 857 3.74 -12.59 10.46
CA PHE A 857 3.79 -11.20 10.91
C PHE A 857 2.38 -10.68 11.21
N ASP A 858 1.41 -10.99 10.37
CA ASP A 858 0.02 -10.60 10.58
C ASP A 858 -0.56 -11.26 11.85
N MET A 859 -0.28 -12.55 12.04
CA MET A 859 -0.60 -13.27 13.27
C MET A 859 0.05 -12.62 14.50
N SER A 860 1.34 -12.28 14.42
CA SER A 860 2.09 -11.70 15.54
C SER A 860 1.61 -10.29 15.88
N MET A 861 1.28 -9.47 14.90
CA MET A 861 0.69 -8.15 15.13
C MET A 861 -0.67 -8.24 15.81
N THR A 862 -1.54 -9.14 15.34
CA THR A 862 -2.83 -9.40 15.99
C THR A 862 -2.66 -9.82 17.45
N GLN A 863 -1.66 -10.66 17.74
CA GLN A 863 -1.33 -11.11 19.10
C GLN A 863 -0.84 -9.95 19.98
N VAL A 864 0.16 -9.20 19.51
CA VAL A 864 0.84 -8.12 20.25
C VAL A 864 -0.04 -6.88 20.45
N ASN A 865 -1.09 -6.71 19.65
CA ASN A 865 -2.08 -5.62 19.76
C ASN A 865 -3.41 -6.07 20.39
N SER A 866 -3.46 -7.24 21.02
CA SER A 866 -4.70 -7.79 21.61
C SER A 866 -4.94 -7.41 23.08
N ALA A 867 -4.09 -6.59 23.68
CA ALA A 867 -4.09 -6.29 25.12
C ALA A 867 -4.13 -7.55 26.01
N GLY A 868 -3.47 -8.64 25.57
CA GLY A 868 -3.40 -9.91 26.30
C GLY A 868 -4.59 -10.84 26.11
N VAL A 869 -5.61 -10.47 25.32
CA VAL A 869 -6.74 -11.35 24.99
C VAL A 869 -6.30 -12.53 24.13
N ILE A 870 -5.29 -12.34 23.27
CA ILE A 870 -4.73 -13.37 22.40
C ILE A 870 -3.31 -13.67 22.88
N ASP A 871 -3.14 -14.86 23.46
CA ASP A 871 -1.82 -15.40 23.78
C ASP A 871 -1.16 -16.04 22.55
N ARG A 872 0.10 -16.48 22.69
CA ARG A 872 0.86 -17.06 21.56
C ARG A 872 0.25 -18.38 21.07
N ALA A 873 -0.29 -19.22 21.95
CA ALA A 873 -0.92 -20.48 21.56
C ALA A 873 -2.21 -20.25 20.75
N THR A 874 -3.05 -19.29 21.18
CA THR A 874 -4.26 -18.87 20.50
C THR A 874 -3.93 -18.24 19.15
N ALA A 875 -2.93 -17.36 19.08
CA ALA A 875 -2.49 -16.76 17.82
C ALA A 875 -2.03 -17.83 16.81
N LEU A 876 -1.21 -18.79 17.25
CA LEU A 876 -0.79 -19.91 16.42
C LEU A 876 -2.00 -20.73 15.95
N ALA A 877 -2.94 -21.06 16.84
CA ALA A 877 -4.15 -21.79 16.47
C ALA A 877 -5.00 -21.03 15.43
N MET A 878 -5.14 -19.71 15.56
CA MET A 878 -5.85 -18.84 14.61
C MET A 878 -5.22 -18.84 13.21
N ALA A 879 -3.91 -19.04 13.08
CA ALA A 879 -3.21 -19.13 11.80
C ALA A 879 -2.92 -20.59 11.36
N SER A 880 -3.50 -21.58 12.07
CA SER A 880 -3.29 -23.00 11.79
C SER A 880 -4.57 -23.81 12.03
N THR A 881 -4.71 -24.42 13.21
CA THR A 881 -5.75 -25.43 13.51
C THR A 881 -7.18 -24.89 13.46
N ASN A 882 -7.39 -23.61 13.74
CA ASN A 882 -8.72 -23.00 13.66
C ASN A 882 -9.15 -22.78 12.21
N VAL A 883 -8.19 -22.45 11.32
CA VAL A 883 -8.42 -22.32 9.87
C VAL A 883 -8.80 -23.68 9.29
N ASP A 884 -8.01 -24.71 9.58
CA ASP A 884 -8.28 -26.09 9.20
C ASP A 884 -9.68 -26.56 9.62
N ARG A 885 -10.04 -26.35 10.89
CA ARG A 885 -11.34 -26.72 11.43
C ARG A 885 -12.48 -25.98 10.74
N ALA A 886 -12.30 -24.67 10.52
CA ALA A 886 -13.29 -23.83 9.85
C ALA A 886 -13.52 -24.26 8.40
N LEU A 887 -12.50 -24.84 7.75
CA LEU A 887 -12.54 -25.20 6.33
C LEU A 887 -12.72 -26.70 6.09
N GLY A 888 -12.92 -27.48 7.14
CA GLY A 888 -13.28 -28.89 7.00
C GLY A 888 -12.11 -29.83 6.74
N LEU A 889 -10.88 -29.45 7.10
CA LEU A 889 -9.76 -30.39 7.09
C LEU A 889 -9.96 -31.46 8.17
N GLU A 890 -9.82 -32.72 7.78
CA GLU A 890 -9.86 -33.87 8.68
C GLU A 890 -8.62 -33.89 9.59
N ALA A 891 -8.83 -34.07 10.90
CA ALA A 891 -7.76 -33.95 11.88
C ALA A 891 -6.66 -35.01 11.68
N GLU A 892 -7.03 -36.23 11.27
CA GLU A 892 -6.10 -37.32 10.94
C GLU A 892 -5.24 -37.04 9.71
N ARG A 893 -5.62 -36.10 8.85
CA ARG A 893 -4.85 -35.73 7.66
C ARG A 893 -3.84 -34.63 7.92
N ARG A 894 -3.92 -33.93 9.06
CA ARG A 894 -2.94 -32.92 9.44
C ARG A 894 -1.72 -33.59 10.06
N THR A 895 -0.63 -33.65 9.31
CA THR A 895 0.69 -34.04 9.82
C THR A 895 1.36 -32.91 10.59
N GLU A 896 2.32 -33.24 11.45
CA GLU A 896 3.06 -32.25 12.23
C GLU A 896 4.28 -31.74 11.46
N GLU A 897 4.05 -30.84 10.49
CA GLU A 897 5.13 -30.10 9.83
C GLU A 897 5.71 -29.07 10.81
N LEU A 898 7.01 -29.14 11.10
CA LEU A 898 7.72 -28.14 11.91
C LEU A 898 8.60 -27.25 11.03
N VAL A 899 8.63 -25.97 11.33
CA VAL A 899 9.42 -24.94 10.67
C VAL A 899 10.55 -24.54 11.62
N ALA A 900 11.78 -24.61 11.12
CA ALA A 900 12.98 -24.25 11.86
C ALA A 900 13.33 -22.78 11.61
N TYR A 901 13.35 -22.00 12.70
CA TYR A 901 13.69 -20.59 12.73
C TYR A 901 15.08 -20.41 13.32
N ARG A 902 15.95 -19.64 12.66
CA ARG A 902 17.25 -19.21 13.17
C ARG A 902 17.16 -17.82 13.79
N GLY A 903 17.84 -17.60 14.92
CA GLY A 903 18.00 -16.29 15.58
C GLY A 903 16.78 -15.77 16.34
N GLY A 904 15.70 -16.55 16.44
CA GLY A 904 14.47 -16.23 17.15
C GLY A 904 13.38 -17.26 16.83
N GLY A 905 12.11 -16.92 17.08
CA GLY A 905 10.99 -17.82 16.81
C GLY A 905 9.93 -17.28 15.86
N LEU A 906 8.85 -18.05 15.73
CA LEU A 906 7.72 -17.79 14.82
C LEU A 906 7.19 -16.34 14.93
N PHE A 907 7.16 -15.79 16.15
CA PHE A 907 6.61 -14.48 16.47
C PHE A 907 7.59 -13.32 16.30
N ASP A 908 8.87 -13.62 16.10
CA ASP A 908 9.92 -12.62 16.09
C ASP A 908 10.24 -12.17 14.67
N MET A 909 10.28 -10.85 14.49
CA MET A 909 10.78 -10.25 13.25
C MET A 909 12.27 -10.55 13.02
N ALA A 910 13.02 -10.83 14.09
CA ALA A 910 14.45 -11.13 13.99
C ALA A 910 14.76 -12.54 13.47
N SER A 911 13.76 -13.42 13.38
CA SER A 911 13.96 -14.81 13.02
C SER A 911 13.88 -15.04 11.52
N LYS A 912 14.67 -16.00 11.01
CA LYS A 912 14.67 -16.44 9.61
C LYS A 912 14.35 -17.92 9.52
N VAL A 913 13.43 -18.29 8.65
CA VAL A 913 13.16 -19.71 8.35
C VAL A 913 14.34 -20.29 7.58
N VAL A 914 14.85 -21.43 8.03
CA VAL A 914 16.04 -22.09 7.44
C VAL A 914 15.76 -23.52 7.01
N ALA A 915 14.71 -24.14 7.54
CA ALA A 915 14.26 -25.46 7.11
C ALA A 915 12.79 -25.72 7.46
N VAL A 916 12.19 -26.70 6.77
CA VAL A 916 10.93 -27.34 7.15
C VAL A 916 11.18 -28.82 7.38
N VAL A 917 10.84 -29.30 8.57
CA VAL A 917 10.76 -30.71 8.94
C VAL A 917 9.40 -31.23 8.47
N SER A 918 9.42 -32.02 7.41
CA SER A 918 8.22 -32.44 6.70
C SER A 918 7.97 -33.94 6.87
N GLU A 919 7.01 -34.28 7.72
CA GLU A 919 6.54 -35.66 7.89
C GLU A 919 5.89 -36.17 6.59
N ARG A 920 5.15 -35.33 5.86
CA ARG A 920 4.53 -35.73 4.58
C ARG A 920 5.55 -36.18 3.56
N ARG A 921 6.70 -35.51 3.53
CA ARG A 921 7.79 -35.78 2.58
C ARG A 921 8.84 -36.73 3.13
N GLY A 922 8.72 -37.15 4.39
CA GLY A 922 9.71 -37.99 5.06
C GLY A 922 11.12 -37.36 5.08
N ALA A 923 11.22 -36.03 5.19
CA ALA A 923 12.49 -35.33 4.99
C ALA A 923 12.56 -33.98 5.69
N VAL A 924 13.78 -33.46 5.84
CA VAL A 924 14.02 -32.05 6.13
C VAL A 924 14.32 -31.30 4.83
N VAL A 925 13.55 -30.25 4.56
CA VAL A 925 13.74 -29.33 3.42
C VAL A 925 14.55 -28.13 3.91
N GLN A 926 15.79 -27.95 3.43
CA GLN A 926 16.68 -26.86 3.85
C GLN A 926 16.78 -25.76 2.77
N PHE A 927 16.90 -24.49 3.20
CA PHE A 927 16.90 -23.31 2.30
C PHE A 927 18.25 -22.56 2.22
#